data_AF-D6SQC5-F1
#
_entry.id   AF-D6SQC5-F1
#
_cell.length_a   1.000
_cell.length_b   1.000
_cell.length_c   1.000
_cell.angle_alpha   90.00
_cell.angle_beta   90.00
_cell.angle_gamma   90.00
#
_symmetry.space_group_name_H-M   'P 1'
#
loop_
_entity.id
_entity.type
_entity.pdbx_description
1 polymer ?
#
loop_
_entity_poly.entity_id
_entity_poly.type
_entity_poly.pdbx_seq_one_letter_code
_entity_poly.pdbx_strand_id
1 'polypeptide(L)'
;MTDIEKQIQDLRERLQYIEDIFGNRENTNITLLRSKLQDFIHNLPSLGPGQIKRQLTSLSDLFSFLENKLEKELTPMDRVRIVRHPQRVCLKDILENVYDNYTEIGGQGEYSIDPSMIIARAYITRNVGKKTYKQPVMVIGQEKGHGEEFRNGGSVKPWGNAKALEYMKVAERENIPIHTYIFTPGSYPIEDYPGAAQQIARNIYAMAGIRVPVIAVLSEGGSGGAEAIGLTDTRIMLSHGYYSVISPEGAAAIEGRSSSTRKASAQLVESCARQLRITARDNLEMGYVDRILQEPPLGARPDHFDFFRKLRREVILATDEIVLSIRGVKLFRAIALRKLNNPNIYVRWSISSKSKERLIWRRYQKYRGLCSWAYQDRSTNFQKCKSAVLETGWSVYSFLRYEFFGRHQRAITHLAEDVQGEVHALMDRVTHRFSSLFKKLPWVRKEREDACQLTTLSTWEAGMSWNEHCRYVSPQANQDKTLTCPNSEKHNCLDLWAPDLFGDFAGVCSHCGHHFPMEYEWYLFNVFDSRSIREFNAPIEASNPLEFDGLTHKLDKAKKQTGHKSACMTFEAKIKGIQVAVAMLLARFRGGSVGAAEGEKFIRAAEQARRKHMPFLAYVHGTAGIRIQEGTNGLLQMPRCTLAVRRYLESGGLYLVVYDTNSYAGPVASFLGCSPYQFAIRSANIGFAGPGVIRETTGMDIPPNYHKSFQALSRGHIQGIWDRREIRNNLHHALMTMGGEFLYYR
;
A
#
# COMPACT_ATOMS: atom_id res chain seq x y z
N MET A 1 -6.56 21.37 -51.58
CA MET A 1 -6.45 19.89 -51.57
C MET A 1 -5.82 19.41 -50.27
N THR A 2 -4.68 19.96 -49.85
CA THR A 2 -3.99 19.64 -48.58
C THR A 2 -4.84 19.69 -47.30
N ASP A 3 -5.74 20.68 -47.16
CA ASP A 3 -6.61 20.79 -45.97
C ASP A 3 -7.74 19.74 -45.93
N ILE A 4 -8.28 19.37 -47.10
CA ILE A 4 -9.32 18.33 -47.22
C ILE A 4 -8.72 16.95 -46.93
N GLU A 5 -7.54 16.67 -47.47
CA GLU A 5 -6.81 15.42 -47.22
C GLU A 5 -6.49 15.25 -45.73
N LYS A 6 -6.07 16.33 -45.05
CA LYS A 6 -5.83 16.33 -43.61
C LYS A 6 -7.10 16.00 -42.81
N GLN A 7 -8.24 16.59 -43.17
CA GLN A 7 -9.52 16.30 -42.51
C GLN A 7 -9.99 14.85 -42.73
N ILE A 8 -9.78 14.30 -43.92
CA ILE A 8 -10.08 12.89 -44.20
C ILE A 8 -9.19 11.98 -43.36
N GLN A 9 -7.90 12.31 -43.24
CA GLN A 9 -6.97 11.57 -42.41
C GLN A 9 -7.36 11.60 -40.93
N ASP A 10 -7.74 12.77 -40.40
CA ASP A 10 -8.25 12.91 -39.02
C ASP A 10 -9.47 12.02 -38.77
N LEU A 11 -10.42 12.00 -39.71
CA LEU A 11 -11.61 11.15 -39.61
C LEU A 11 -11.28 9.65 -39.66
N ARG A 12 -10.28 9.25 -40.47
CA ARG A 12 -9.77 7.87 -40.49
C ARG A 12 -9.12 7.50 -39.16
N GLU A 13 -8.30 8.38 -38.60
CA GLU A 13 -7.65 8.16 -37.31
C GLU A 13 -8.67 8.08 -36.17
N ARG A 14 -9.71 8.92 -36.19
CA ARG A 14 -10.84 8.84 -35.25
C ARG A 14 -11.60 7.52 -35.38
N LEU A 15 -11.85 7.04 -36.60
CA LEU A 15 -12.51 5.75 -36.80
C LEU A 15 -11.65 4.60 -36.28
N GLN A 16 -10.36 4.59 -36.59
CA GLN A 16 -9.41 3.58 -36.08
C GLN A 16 -9.38 3.58 -34.55
N TYR A 17 -9.31 4.76 -33.93
CA TYR A 17 -9.36 4.93 -32.48
C TYR A 17 -10.62 4.30 -31.86
N ILE A 18 -11.79 4.54 -32.46
CA ILE A 18 -13.06 3.95 -32.02
C ILE A 18 -13.01 2.42 -32.15
N GLU A 19 -12.52 1.90 -33.28
CA GLU A 19 -12.39 0.46 -33.50
C GLU A 19 -11.46 -0.21 -32.48
N ASP A 20 -10.33 0.42 -32.16
CA ASP A 20 -9.36 -0.08 -31.18
C ASP A 20 -9.94 -0.13 -29.75
N ILE A 21 -10.81 0.83 -29.39
CA ILE A 21 -11.47 0.86 -28.08
C ILE A 21 -12.49 -0.28 -27.94
N PHE A 22 -13.37 -0.45 -28.93
CA PHE A 22 -14.45 -1.44 -28.84
C PHE A 22 -13.96 -2.87 -29.22
N GLY A 23 -12.79 -2.97 -29.86
CA GLY A 23 -12.15 -4.22 -30.22
C GLY A 23 -13.04 -5.10 -31.10
N ASN A 24 -13.08 -6.40 -30.81
CA ASN A 24 -13.82 -7.38 -31.62
C ASN A 24 -15.34 -7.38 -31.41
N ARG A 25 -15.91 -6.41 -30.68
CA ARG A 25 -17.36 -6.33 -30.49
C ARG A 25 -18.01 -5.72 -31.73
N GLU A 26 -18.96 -6.44 -32.33
CA GLU A 26 -19.78 -5.90 -33.42
C GLU A 26 -20.69 -4.78 -32.88
N ASN A 27 -20.46 -3.54 -33.35
CA ASN A 27 -21.31 -2.40 -33.05
C ASN A 27 -21.87 -1.81 -34.35
N THR A 28 -23.19 -1.66 -34.40
CA THR A 28 -23.91 -1.12 -35.57
C THR A 28 -23.51 0.33 -35.85
N ASN A 29 -23.23 1.12 -34.81
CA ASN A 29 -22.81 2.52 -34.95
C ASN A 29 -21.42 2.63 -35.61
N ILE A 30 -20.48 1.73 -35.26
CA ILE A 30 -19.13 1.70 -35.83
C ILE A 30 -19.20 1.28 -37.30
N THR A 31 -20.01 0.26 -37.61
CA THR A 31 -20.24 -0.21 -38.97
C THR A 31 -20.83 0.90 -39.86
N LEU A 32 -21.76 1.69 -39.32
CA LEU A 32 -22.33 2.86 -40.00
C LEU A 32 -21.29 3.95 -40.26
N LEU A 33 -20.42 4.26 -39.30
CA LEU A 33 -19.33 5.24 -39.50
C LEU A 33 -18.38 4.78 -40.60
N ARG A 34 -18.00 3.50 -40.58
CA ARG A 34 -17.13 2.89 -41.59
C ARG A 34 -17.75 2.98 -42.98
N SER A 35 -19.02 2.60 -43.13
CA SER A 35 -19.71 2.65 -44.42
C SER A 35 -19.82 4.08 -44.95
N LYS A 36 -20.21 5.03 -44.10
CA LYS A 36 -20.35 6.45 -44.50
C LYS A 36 -19.03 7.10 -44.88
N LEU A 37 -17.94 6.76 -44.20
CA LEU A 37 -16.61 7.25 -44.54
C LEU A 37 -16.14 6.66 -45.87
N GLN A 38 -16.36 5.37 -46.12
CA GLN A 38 -16.05 4.72 -47.39
C GLN A 38 -16.87 5.29 -48.55
N ASP A 39 -18.17 5.49 -48.36
CA ASP A 39 -19.06 6.13 -49.35
C ASP A 39 -18.55 7.53 -49.72
N PHE A 40 -18.13 8.31 -48.73
CA PHE A 40 -17.59 9.65 -48.95
C PHE A 40 -16.27 9.61 -49.74
N ILE A 41 -15.35 8.71 -49.38
CA ILE A 41 -14.07 8.54 -50.09
C ILE A 41 -14.30 8.08 -51.55
N HIS A 42 -15.25 7.17 -51.78
CA HIS A 42 -15.58 6.69 -53.12
C HIS A 42 -16.17 7.80 -54.01
N ASN A 43 -17.03 8.65 -53.44
CA ASN A 43 -17.68 9.74 -54.17
C ASN A 43 -16.81 10.99 -54.35
N LEU A 44 -15.67 11.08 -53.65
CA LEU A 44 -14.74 12.21 -53.68
C LEU A 44 -14.38 12.72 -55.10
N PRO A 45 -14.10 11.86 -56.10
CA PRO A 45 -13.71 12.31 -57.46
C PRO A 45 -14.86 12.98 -58.23
N SER A 46 -16.10 12.78 -57.81
CA SER A 46 -17.30 13.21 -58.53
C SER A 46 -17.91 14.51 -58.00
N LEU A 47 -17.38 15.05 -56.89
CA LEU A 47 -18.00 16.15 -56.13
C LEU A 47 -17.33 17.50 -56.39
N GLY A 48 -18.14 18.56 -56.47
CA GLY A 48 -17.65 19.94 -56.52
C GLY A 48 -17.09 20.43 -55.17
N PRO A 49 -16.18 21.43 -55.14
CA PRO A 49 -15.50 21.87 -53.92
C PRO A 49 -16.44 22.35 -52.79
N GLY A 50 -17.56 22.99 -53.14
CA GLY A 50 -18.58 23.40 -52.16
C GLY A 50 -19.39 22.24 -51.58
N GLN A 51 -19.59 21.16 -52.34
CA GLN A 51 -20.27 19.95 -51.88
C GLN A 51 -19.37 19.12 -50.96
N ILE A 52 -18.07 19.02 -51.28
CA ILE A 52 -17.06 18.36 -50.45
C ILE A 52 -17.06 18.96 -49.04
N LYS A 53 -16.99 20.30 -48.93
CA LYS A 53 -16.98 20.97 -47.62
C LYS A 53 -18.25 20.69 -46.81
N ARG A 54 -19.44 20.74 -47.44
CA ARG A 54 -20.72 20.44 -46.77
C ARG A 54 -20.80 18.99 -46.29
N GLN A 55 -20.41 18.04 -47.12
CA GLN A 55 -20.41 16.63 -46.74
C GLN A 55 -19.39 16.33 -45.63
N LEU A 56 -18.20 16.94 -45.66
CA LEU A 56 -17.21 16.83 -44.58
C LEU A 56 -17.75 17.39 -43.26
N THR A 57 -18.39 18.56 -43.27
CA THR A 57 -19.03 19.11 -42.06
C THR A 57 -20.11 18.15 -41.54
N SER A 58 -21.01 17.68 -42.42
CA SER A 58 -22.06 16.74 -42.02
C SER A 58 -21.50 15.42 -41.47
N LEU A 59 -20.40 14.93 -42.02
CA LEU A 59 -19.76 13.70 -41.58
C LEU A 59 -19.04 13.92 -40.25
N SER A 60 -18.37 15.06 -40.05
CA SER A 60 -17.78 15.42 -38.75
C SER A 60 -18.83 15.56 -37.64
N ASP A 61 -19.99 16.14 -37.96
CA ASP A 61 -21.14 16.23 -37.04
C ASP A 61 -21.68 14.83 -36.70
N LEU A 62 -21.77 13.93 -37.69
CA LEU A 62 -22.16 12.54 -37.49
C LEU A 62 -21.18 11.79 -36.58
N PHE A 63 -19.87 11.95 -36.80
CA PHE A 63 -18.84 11.40 -35.92
C PHE A 63 -19.01 11.90 -34.49
N SER A 64 -19.14 13.21 -34.31
CA SER A 64 -19.32 13.81 -32.98
C SER A 64 -20.59 13.32 -32.28
N PHE A 65 -21.69 13.15 -33.02
CA PHE A 65 -22.93 12.59 -32.50
C PHE A 65 -22.77 11.12 -32.06
N LEU A 66 -22.14 10.29 -32.90
CA LEU A 66 -21.97 8.87 -32.62
C LEU A 66 -20.93 8.61 -31.53
N GLU A 67 -19.86 9.39 -31.44
CA GLU A 67 -18.90 9.35 -30.32
C GLU A 67 -19.62 9.61 -28.98
N ASN A 68 -20.50 10.60 -28.92
CA ASN A 68 -21.31 10.88 -27.71
C ASN A 68 -22.31 9.76 -27.38
N LYS A 69 -22.76 9.00 -28.37
CA LYS A 69 -23.63 7.83 -28.16
C LYS A 69 -22.82 6.65 -27.64
N LEU A 70 -21.68 6.36 -28.27
CA LEU A 70 -20.73 5.31 -27.89
C LEU A 70 -20.17 5.52 -26.48
N GLU A 71 -19.90 6.77 -26.09
CA GLU A 71 -19.47 7.15 -24.72
C GLU A 71 -20.40 6.57 -23.63
N LYS A 72 -21.72 6.55 -23.89
CA LYS A 72 -22.71 6.05 -22.94
C LYS A 72 -22.74 4.52 -22.85
N GLU A 73 -22.21 3.83 -23.86
CA GLU A 73 -22.15 2.37 -23.97
C GLU A 73 -20.84 1.80 -23.41
N LEU A 74 -19.89 2.65 -22.98
CA LEU A 74 -18.57 2.22 -22.50
C LEU A 74 -18.65 1.31 -21.28
N THR A 75 -18.06 0.12 -21.40
CA THR A 75 -17.83 -0.79 -20.27
C THR A 75 -16.55 -0.42 -19.51
N PRO A 76 -16.33 -0.94 -18.29
CA PRO A 76 -15.09 -0.73 -17.56
C PRO A 76 -13.85 -1.17 -18.33
N MET A 77 -13.94 -2.24 -19.13
CA MET A 77 -12.81 -2.70 -19.95
C MET A 77 -12.55 -1.78 -21.14
N ASP A 78 -13.59 -1.20 -21.75
CA ASP A 78 -13.42 -0.20 -22.82
C ASP A 78 -12.71 1.04 -22.27
N ARG A 79 -13.03 1.46 -21.03
CA ARG A 79 -12.29 2.54 -20.34
C ARG A 79 -10.82 2.19 -20.13
N VAL A 80 -10.49 0.94 -19.77
CA VAL A 80 -9.09 0.48 -19.68
C VAL A 80 -8.39 0.58 -21.04
N ARG A 81 -9.04 0.19 -22.13
CA ARG A 81 -8.49 0.34 -23.49
C ARG A 81 -8.26 1.80 -23.86
N ILE A 82 -9.21 2.69 -23.55
CA ILE A 82 -9.04 4.15 -23.72
C ILE A 82 -7.80 4.62 -22.95
N VAL A 83 -7.66 4.26 -21.66
CA VAL A 83 -6.50 4.62 -20.82
C VAL A 83 -5.18 4.18 -21.43
N ARG A 84 -5.15 2.98 -21.98
CA ARG A 84 -3.93 2.39 -22.51
C ARG A 84 -3.63 2.80 -23.96
N HIS A 85 -4.52 3.53 -24.63
CA HIS A 85 -4.35 3.85 -26.04
C HIS A 85 -3.20 4.84 -26.27
N PRO A 86 -2.32 4.64 -27.28
CA PRO A 86 -1.18 5.51 -27.54
C PRO A 86 -1.52 6.98 -27.86
N GLN A 87 -2.69 7.22 -28.46
CA GLN A 87 -3.18 8.58 -28.75
C GLN A 87 -3.72 9.34 -27.52
N ARG A 88 -3.82 8.69 -26.35
CA ARG A 88 -4.28 9.36 -25.13
C ARG A 88 -3.21 10.30 -24.60
N VAL A 89 -3.63 11.35 -23.89
CA VAL A 89 -2.69 12.30 -23.26
C VAL A 89 -1.64 11.56 -22.41
N CYS A 90 -0.40 12.03 -22.47
CA CYS A 90 0.69 11.59 -21.61
C CYS A 90 1.11 12.71 -20.64
N LEU A 91 2.08 12.44 -19.76
CA LEU A 91 2.57 13.43 -18.81
C LEU A 91 3.31 14.57 -19.52
N LYS A 92 4.00 14.29 -20.63
CA LYS A 92 4.65 15.34 -21.42
C LYS A 92 3.65 16.34 -22.01
N ASP A 93 2.54 15.86 -22.57
CA ASP A 93 1.48 16.75 -23.08
C ASP A 93 0.93 17.64 -21.96
N ILE A 94 0.78 17.07 -20.76
CA ILE A 94 0.35 17.81 -19.56
C ILE A 94 1.39 18.85 -19.17
N LEU A 95 2.69 18.51 -19.14
CA LEU A 95 3.76 19.44 -18.79
C LEU A 95 3.78 20.67 -19.71
N GLU A 96 3.58 20.44 -21.02
CA GLU A 96 3.56 21.48 -22.05
C GLU A 96 2.32 22.37 -22.00
N ASN A 97 1.13 21.79 -21.74
CA ASN A 97 -0.14 22.51 -21.85
C ASN A 97 -0.69 23.03 -20.50
N VAL A 98 -0.28 22.45 -19.37
CA VAL A 98 -0.79 22.83 -18.02
C VAL A 98 0.12 23.82 -17.31
N TYR A 99 1.44 23.78 -17.54
CA TYR A 99 2.42 24.62 -16.87
C TYR A 99 3.01 25.64 -17.86
N ASP A 100 3.43 26.82 -17.40
CA ASP A 100 3.90 27.87 -18.33
C ASP A 100 5.36 27.66 -18.76
N ASN A 101 6.15 27.08 -17.88
CA ASN A 101 7.52 26.68 -18.15
C ASN A 101 7.87 25.51 -17.22
N TYR A 102 8.62 24.55 -17.74
CA TYR A 102 9.12 23.43 -16.96
C TYR A 102 10.56 23.09 -17.37
N THR A 103 11.30 22.54 -16.42
CA THR A 103 12.63 21.96 -16.65
C THR A 103 12.58 20.53 -16.15
N GLU A 104 12.74 19.57 -17.05
CA GLU A 104 12.87 18.17 -16.67
C GLU A 104 14.18 17.99 -15.88
N ILE A 105 14.11 17.23 -14.80
CA ILE A 105 15.23 17.00 -13.89
C ILE A 105 15.66 15.54 -14.02
N GLY A 106 16.92 15.36 -14.44
CA GLY A 106 17.60 14.06 -14.42
C GLY A 106 17.89 13.58 -12.99
N GLY A 107 18.15 12.29 -12.82
CA GLY A 107 18.60 11.74 -11.54
C GLY A 107 20.12 11.82 -11.36
N GLN A 108 20.62 11.20 -10.29
CA GLN A 108 22.04 10.89 -10.12
C GLN A 108 22.27 9.39 -10.31
N GLY A 109 23.33 8.99 -11.02
CA GLY A 109 23.66 7.58 -11.25
C GLY A 109 22.53 6.79 -11.92
N GLU A 110 22.21 5.61 -11.37
CA GLU A 110 21.17 4.72 -11.88
C GLU A 110 19.75 5.33 -11.88
N TYR A 111 19.51 6.35 -11.05
CA TYR A 111 18.20 7.04 -10.99
C TYR A 111 17.86 7.75 -12.32
N SER A 112 18.86 8.12 -13.13
CA SER A 112 18.66 8.72 -14.45
C SER A 112 18.21 7.73 -15.53
N ILE A 113 18.29 6.42 -15.27
CA ILE A 113 18.13 5.39 -16.29
C ILE A 113 16.66 4.99 -16.49
N ASP A 114 15.74 5.36 -15.59
CA ASP A 114 14.32 5.04 -15.76
C ASP A 114 13.55 6.20 -16.41
N PRO A 115 13.21 6.08 -17.71
CA PRO A 115 12.52 7.13 -18.44
C PRO A 115 11.00 7.09 -18.23
N SER A 116 10.50 6.06 -17.53
CA SER A 116 9.08 5.87 -17.21
C SER A 116 8.64 6.75 -16.03
N MET A 117 9.59 7.34 -15.29
CA MET A 117 9.34 8.33 -14.24
C MET A 117 9.93 9.68 -14.66
N ILE A 118 9.07 10.67 -14.91
CA ILE A 118 9.48 12.04 -15.23
C ILE A 118 9.33 12.92 -13.98
N ILE A 119 10.32 13.76 -13.77
CA ILE A 119 10.33 14.77 -12.71
C ILE A 119 10.63 16.10 -13.36
N ALA A 120 9.83 17.12 -13.06
CA ALA A 120 10.01 18.43 -13.64
C ALA A 120 9.81 19.53 -12.61
N ARG A 121 10.68 20.54 -12.66
CA ARG A 121 10.49 21.80 -11.96
C ARG A 121 9.62 22.70 -12.83
N ALA A 122 8.43 23.05 -12.37
CA ALA A 122 7.50 23.83 -13.17
C ALA A 122 7.07 25.13 -12.48
N TYR A 123 6.55 26.08 -13.27
CA TYR A 123 5.97 27.33 -12.79
C TYR A 123 4.52 27.50 -13.26
N ILE A 124 3.70 28.04 -12.36
CA ILE A 124 2.35 28.52 -12.65
C ILE A 124 2.31 30.02 -12.43
N THR A 125 1.98 30.76 -13.47
CA THR A 125 1.87 32.20 -13.53
C THR A 125 0.41 32.59 -13.32
N ARG A 126 0.18 33.49 -12.36
CA ARG A 126 -1.12 34.06 -12.07
C ARG A 126 -1.07 35.58 -12.16
N ASN A 127 -2.01 36.15 -12.89
CA ASN A 127 -2.21 37.59 -12.95
C ASN A 127 -3.31 37.98 -11.97
N VAL A 128 -2.97 38.75 -10.94
CA VAL A 128 -3.94 39.27 -9.95
C VAL A 128 -3.87 40.78 -9.96
N GLY A 129 -4.92 41.41 -10.53
CA GLY A 129 -4.91 42.83 -10.84
C GLY A 129 -3.79 43.16 -11.82
N LYS A 130 -2.93 44.11 -11.45
CA LYS A 130 -1.77 44.54 -12.25
C LYS A 130 -0.47 43.75 -11.95
N LYS A 131 -0.50 42.78 -11.04
CA LYS A 131 0.70 42.03 -10.61
C LYS A 131 0.69 40.60 -11.13
N THR A 132 1.83 40.16 -11.63
CA THR A 132 2.06 38.78 -12.07
C THR A 132 2.87 38.03 -11.03
N TYR A 133 2.35 36.90 -10.55
CA TYR A 133 2.99 36.02 -9.58
C TYR A 133 3.39 34.70 -10.24
N LYS A 134 4.66 34.32 -10.11
CA LYS A 134 5.16 33.01 -10.54
C LYS A 134 5.23 32.09 -9.33
N GLN A 135 4.48 30.99 -9.36
CA GLN A 135 4.41 30.03 -8.28
C GLN A 135 5.14 28.74 -8.67
N PRO A 136 6.21 28.38 -7.94
CA PRO A 136 6.94 27.16 -8.20
C PRO A 136 6.15 25.90 -7.79
N VAL A 137 6.30 24.83 -8.56
CA VAL A 137 5.76 23.49 -8.28
C VAL A 137 6.79 22.41 -8.64
N MET A 138 6.80 21.32 -7.89
CA MET A 138 7.46 20.07 -8.30
C MET A 138 6.44 19.14 -8.95
N VAL A 139 6.69 18.73 -10.20
CA VAL A 139 5.85 17.77 -10.91
C VAL A 139 6.56 16.42 -10.94
N ILE A 140 5.87 15.37 -10.54
CA ILE A 140 6.40 13.99 -10.52
C ILE A 140 5.35 13.09 -11.14
N GLY A 141 5.69 12.25 -12.10
CA GLY A 141 4.70 11.32 -12.62
C GLY A 141 5.25 10.26 -13.53
N GLN A 142 4.39 9.29 -13.80
CA GLN A 142 4.71 8.23 -14.74
C GLN A 142 4.46 8.71 -16.17
N GLU A 143 5.36 8.36 -17.08
CA GLU A 143 5.24 8.65 -18.50
C GLU A 143 5.04 7.35 -19.27
N LYS A 144 3.90 7.27 -19.96
CA LYS A 144 3.58 6.16 -20.84
C LYS A 144 3.91 6.44 -22.31
N GLY A 145 3.70 7.68 -22.76
CA GLY A 145 3.49 8.13 -24.16
C GLY A 145 4.44 7.63 -25.25
N HIS A 146 5.03 8.54 -26.04
CA HIS A 146 5.84 8.17 -27.19
C HIS A 146 7.04 7.28 -26.77
N GLY A 147 7.15 6.09 -27.36
CA GLY A 147 8.15 5.08 -26.99
C GLY A 147 7.76 4.20 -25.80
N GLU A 148 6.49 3.80 -25.72
CA GLU A 148 5.93 2.96 -24.65
C GLU A 148 6.78 1.72 -24.33
N GLU A 149 7.35 1.07 -25.36
CA GLU A 149 8.24 -0.09 -25.21
C GLU A 149 9.50 0.25 -24.38
N PHE A 150 10.11 1.40 -24.65
CA PHE A 150 11.27 1.88 -23.88
C PHE A 150 10.89 2.34 -22.46
N ARG A 151 9.61 2.61 -22.21
CA ARG A 151 9.05 3.03 -20.91
C ARG A 151 8.29 1.92 -20.19
N ASN A 152 8.38 0.67 -20.65
CA ASN A 152 7.69 -0.49 -20.07
C ASN A 152 6.18 -0.22 -19.84
N GLY A 153 5.50 0.50 -20.74
CA GLY A 153 4.08 0.82 -20.55
C GLY A 153 3.78 1.85 -19.45
N GLY A 154 4.77 2.61 -18.97
CA GLY A 154 4.66 3.43 -17.77
C GLY A 154 4.90 2.64 -16.47
N SER A 155 5.36 1.38 -16.56
CA SER A 155 5.73 0.58 -15.39
C SER A 155 7.09 0.99 -14.87
N VAL A 156 7.08 1.75 -13.78
CA VAL A 156 8.30 2.32 -13.19
C VAL A 156 9.12 1.23 -12.47
N LYS A 157 10.43 1.27 -12.72
CA LYS A 157 11.45 0.45 -12.04
C LYS A 157 11.81 1.08 -10.68
N PRO A 158 12.46 0.34 -9.77
CA PRO A 158 12.76 0.83 -8.42
C PRO A 158 13.58 2.14 -8.43
N TRP A 159 14.55 2.28 -9.33
CA TRP A 159 15.38 3.49 -9.48
C TRP A 159 14.55 4.74 -9.82
N GLY A 160 13.51 4.61 -10.66
CA GLY A 160 12.59 5.71 -10.97
C GLY A 160 11.79 6.13 -9.72
N ASN A 161 11.30 5.17 -8.95
CA ASN A 161 10.63 5.46 -7.67
C ASN A 161 11.58 6.08 -6.63
N ALA A 162 12.85 5.68 -6.63
CA ALA A 162 13.88 6.30 -5.79
C ALA A 162 14.15 7.75 -6.19
N LYS A 163 14.23 8.04 -7.50
CA LYS A 163 14.31 9.40 -8.04
C LYS A 163 13.12 10.25 -7.58
N ALA A 164 11.89 9.71 -7.66
CA ALA A 164 10.69 10.40 -7.20
C ALA A 164 10.78 10.77 -5.71
N LEU A 165 11.21 9.84 -4.86
CA LEU A 165 11.38 10.09 -3.42
C LEU A 165 12.42 11.19 -3.13
N GLU A 166 13.52 11.21 -3.86
CA GLU A 166 14.56 12.24 -3.71
C GLU A 166 13.98 13.64 -3.98
N TYR A 167 13.30 13.83 -5.10
CA TYR A 167 12.74 15.13 -5.47
C TYR A 167 11.49 15.52 -4.67
N MET A 168 10.77 14.56 -4.08
CA MET A 168 9.78 14.86 -3.04
C MET A 168 10.43 15.54 -1.82
N LYS A 169 11.61 15.09 -1.38
CA LYS A 169 12.35 15.71 -0.28
C LYS A 169 12.90 17.10 -0.67
N VAL A 170 13.34 17.26 -1.91
CA VAL A 170 13.74 18.58 -2.44
C VAL A 170 12.56 19.55 -2.40
N ALA A 171 11.38 19.14 -2.88
CA ALA A 171 10.18 19.96 -2.82
C ALA A 171 9.78 20.33 -1.38
N GLU A 172 9.93 19.41 -0.43
CA GLU A 172 9.73 19.67 0.99
C GLU A 172 10.71 20.73 1.53
N ARG A 173 11.99 20.66 1.16
CA ARG A 173 13.04 21.61 1.57
C ARG A 173 12.80 22.99 0.98
N GLU A 174 12.38 23.07 -0.28
CA GLU A 174 12.03 24.31 -0.96
C GLU A 174 10.66 24.89 -0.52
N ASN A 175 9.86 24.12 0.23
CA ASN A 175 8.52 24.50 0.68
C ASN A 175 7.56 24.80 -0.49
N ILE A 176 7.61 23.97 -1.53
CA ILE A 176 6.76 24.03 -2.73
C ILE A 176 5.81 22.84 -2.79
N PRO A 177 4.61 22.99 -3.36
CA PRO A 177 3.69 21.88 -3.53
C PRO A 177 4.18 20.90 -4.60
N ILE A 178 3.66 19.67 -4.51
CA ILE A 178 3.96 18.57 -5.42
C ILE A 178 2.68 18.20 -6.18
N HIS A 179 2.74 18.20 -7.50
CA HIS A 179 1.70 17.65 -8.36
C HIS A 179 2.17 16.30 -8.91
N THR A 180 1.41 15.26 -8.61
CA THR A 180 1.68 13.89 -9.02
C THR A 180 0.72 13.46 -10.12
N TYR A 181 1.24 12.79 -11.15
CA TYR A 181 0.45 12.24 -12.25
C TYR A 181 0.64 10.73 -12.34
N ILE A 182 -0.45 10.00 -12.10
CA ILE A 182 -0.45 8.53 -11.97
C ILE A 182 -0.96 7.89 -13.27
N PHE A 183 -0.02 7.38 -14.05
CA PHE A 183 -0.16 6.90 -15.43
C PHE A 183 0.62 5.58 -15.53
N THR A 184 0.25 4.60 -14.70
CA THR A 184 0.95 3.32 -14.61
C THR A 184 -0.01 2.13 -14.50
N PRO A 185 0.23 1.04 -15.27
CA PRO A 185 -0.47 -0.23 -15.07
C PRO A 185 -0.01 -0.98 -13.82
N GLY A 186 1.14 -0.60 -13.24
CA GLY A 186 1.76 -1.25 -12.08
C GLY A 186 3.26 -0.98 -12.02
N SER A 187 3.94 -1.41 -10.95
CA SER A 187 5.40 -1.30 -10.88
C SER A 187 6.06 -2.45 -11.65
N TYR A 188 7.21 -2.16 -12.27
CA TYR A 188 8.00 -3.19 -12.91
C TYR A 188 8.54 -4.18 -11.86
N PRO A 189 8.23 -5.49 -11.96
CA PRO A 189 8.42 -6.43 -10.85
C PRO A 189 9.85 -6.98 -10.81
N ILE A 190 10.82 -6.11 -10.52
CA ILE A 190 12.23 -6.45 -10.37
C ILE A 190 12.64 -6.40 -8.88
N GLU A 191 13.35 -7.44 -8.46
CA GLU A 191 13.86 -7.57 -7.09
C GLU A 191 15.27 -7.03 -6.91
N ASP A 192 16.00 -6.68 -7.97
CA ASP A 192 17.37 -6.18 -7.81
C ASP A 192 17.38 -4.89 -6.98
N TYR A 193 18.40 -4.75 -6.12
CA TYR A 193 18.51 -3.62 -5.19
C TYR A 193 18.34 -2.30 -5.96
N PRO A 194 17.45 -1.39 -5.53
CA PRO A 194 16.82 -1.33 -4.21
C PRO A 194 15.57 -2.21 -4.00
N GLY A 195 15.08 -2.91 -5.02
CA GLY A 195 13.90 -3.75 -4.99
C GLY A 195 12.60 -2.96 -5.14
N ALA A 196 11.66 -3.47 -5.96
CA ALA A 196 10.39 -2.79 -6.21
C ALA A 196 9.56 -2.61 -4.93
N ALA A 197 9.41 -3.66 -4.14
CA ALA A 197 8.64 -3.59 -2.89
C ALA A 197 9.26 -2.60 -1.90
N GLN A 198 10.56 -2.70 -1.67
CA GLN A 198 11.28 -1.91 -0.67
C GLN A 198 11.24 -0.42 -1.05
N GLN A 199 11.40 -0.10 -2.33
CA GLN A 199 11.36 1.29 -2.76
C GLN A 199 9.94 1.87 -2.68
N ILE A 200 8.90 1.12 -3.05
CA ILE A 200 7.51 1.55 -2.86
C ILE A 200 7.22 1.79 -1.37
N ALA A 201 7.67 0.88 -0.49
CA ALA A 201 7.49 1.03 0.96
C ALA A 201 8.16 2.31 1.49
N ARG A 202 9.39 2.61 1.04
CA ARG A 202 10.13 3.85 1.38
C ARG A 202 9.39 5.09 0.90
N ASN A 203 8.83 5.05 -0.32
CA ASN A 203 8.07 6.17 -0.87
C ASN A 203 6.80 6.45 -0.06
N ILE A 204 5.97 5.43 0.17
CA ILE A 204 4.73 5.55 0.96
C ILE A 204 5.05 6.06 2.37
N TYR A 205 6.10 5.52 3.00
CA TYR A 205 6.53 5.96 4.33
C TYR A 205 6.99 7.43 4.37
N ALA A 206 7.67 7.91 3.34
CA ALA A 206 8.09 9.30 3.24
C ALA A 206 6.91 10.24 2.95
N MET A 207 6.04 9.88 2.00
CA MET A 207 4.84 10.65 1.66
C MET A 207 3.88 10.78 2.85
N ALA A 208 3.80 9.75 3.70
CA ALA A 208 3.03 9.79 4.94
C ALA A 208 3.45 10.98 5.85
N GLY A 209 4.72 11.39 5.83
CA GLY A 209 5.26 12.48 6.64
C GLY A 209 5.60 13.78 5.90
N ILE A 210 5.36 13.85 4.59
CA ILE A 210 5.82 15.00 3.78
C ILE A 210 5.09 16.30 4.17
N ARG A 211 5.84 17.38 4.38
CA ARG A 211 5.32 18.62 4.97
C ARG A 211 4.82 19.67 3.96
N VAL A 212 4.72 19.30 2.69
CA VAL A 212 4.18 20.15 1.61
C VAL A 212 2.90 19.53 1.02
N PRO A 213 2.00 20.31 0.40
CA PRO A 213 0.80 19.80 -0.22
C PRO A 213 1.15 18.86 -1.37
N VAL A 214 0.48 17.71 -1.44
CA VAL A 214 0.60 16.78 -2.55
C VAL A 214 -0.76 16.56 -3.19
N ILE A 215 -0.86 16.76 -4.50
CA ILE A 215 -2.06 16.56 -5.31
C ILE A 215 -1.77 15.43 -6.29
N ALA A 216 -2.67 14.45 -6.40
CA ALA A 216 -2.57 13.40 -7.42
C ALA A 216 -3.66 13.56 -8.48
N VAL A 217 -3.26 13.37 -9.74
CA VAL A 217 -4.16 13.21 -10.88
C VAL A 217 -4.01 11.78 -11.41
N LEU A 218 -5.06 10.99 -11.34
CA LEU A 218 -5.09 9.59 -11.74
C LEU A 218 -5.70 9.43 -13.14
N SER A 219 -4.92 8.85 -14.06
CA SER A 219 -5.40 8.34 -15.36
C SER A 219 -5.37 6.81 -15.34
N GLU A 220 -4.18 6.23 -15.17
CA GLU A 220 -3.97 4.79 -15.02
C GLU A 220 -3.41 4.51 -13.63
N GLY A 221 -4.23 3.97 -12.72
CA GLY A 221 -3.88 3.72 -11.33
C GLY A 221 -3.73 2.24 -11.00
N GLY A 222 -2.61 1.63 -11.40
CA GLY A 222 -2.32 0.21 -11.16
C GLY A 222 -1.61 -0.10 -9.83
N SER A 223 -2.33 -0.74 -8.91
CA SER A 223 -1.79 -1.44 -7.74
C SER A 223 -0.79 -0.62 -6.90
N GLY A 224 0.24 -1.27 -6.35
CA GLY A 224 1.31 -0.61 -5.59
C GLY A 224 2.15 0.39 -6.40
N GLY A 225 2.18 0.28 -7.73
CA GLY A 225 2.86 1.24 -8.60
C GLY A 225 2.20 2.62 -8.57
N ALA A 226 0.87 2.66 -8.51
CA ALA A 226 0.11 3.89 -8.28
C ALA A 226 0.39 4.48 -6.89
N GLU A 227 0.37 3.64 -5.84
CA GLU A 227 0.59 4.09 -4.47
C GLU A 227 2.01 4.58 -4.21
N ALA A 228 2.99 4.19 -5.02
CA ALA A 228 4.38 4.67 -4.94
C ALA A 228 4.51 6.21 -5.00
N ILE A 229 3.55 6.88 -5.65
CA ILE A 229 3.42 8.34 -5.69
C ILE A 229 1.97 8.80 -5.39
N GLY A 230 1.13 7.92 -4.84
CA GLY A 230 -0.32 8.10 -4.71
C GLY A 230 -0.84 8.43 -3.31
N LEU A 231 0.02 8.47 -2.30
CA LEU A 231 -0.34 8.93 -0.95
C LEU A 231 -0.39 10.47 -0.91
N THR A 232 -1.56 11.06 -1.11
CA THR A 232 -1.72 12.51 -1.31
C THR A 232 -2.82 13.16 -0.49
N ASP A 233 -2.78 14.50 -0.40
CA ASP A 233 -3.78 15.30 0.31
C ASP A 233 -5.10 15.39 -0.48
N THR A 234 -5.02 15.50 -1.81
CA THR A 234 -6.16 15.46 -2.74
C THR A 234 -5.86 14.52 -3.91
N ARG A 235 -6.84 13.68 -4.26
CA ARG A 235 -6.84 12.76 -5.40
C ARG A 235 -7.93 13.18 -6.37
N ILE A 236 -7.52 13.55 -7.58
CA ILE A 236 -8.37 13.87 -8.71
C ILE A 236 -8.25 12.70 -9.69
N MET A 237 -9.34 12.21 -10.24
CA MET A 237 -9.32 11.15 -11.24
C MET A 237 -9.91 11.63 -12.55
N LEU A 238 -9.28 11.31 -13.67
CA LEU A 238 -9.86 11.57 -14.99
C LEU A 238 -11.08 10.66 -15.19
N SER A 239 -12.13 11.15 -15.82
CA SER A 239 -13.42 10.44 -15.94
C SER A 239 -13.34 9.05 -16.60
N HIS A 240 -12.42 8.83 -17.53
CA HIS A 240 -12.13 7.55 -18.17
C HIS A 240 -10.97 6.81 -17.53
N GLY A 241 -10.32 7.42 -16.54
CA GLY A 241 -9.28 6.76 -15.78
C GLY A 241 -9.81 5.55 -15.03
N TYR A 242 -8.90 4.66 -14.62
CA TYR A 242 -9.20 3.57 -13.71
C TYR A 242 -8.22 3.56 -12.54
N TYR A 243 -8.68 3.08 -11.39
CA TYR A 243 -7.86 2.90 -10.19
C TYR A 243 -8.22 1.55 -9.57
N SER A 244 -7.24 0.66 -9.49
CA SER A 244 -7.46 -0.75 -9.19
C SER A 244 -6.30 -1.38 -8.42
N VAL A 245 -6.61 -2.38 -7.61
CA VAL A 245 -5.64 -3.21 -6.88
C VAL A 245 -4.76 -4.08 -7.77
N ILE A 246 -5.26 -4.43 -8.96
CA ILE A 246 -4.56 -5.24 -9.96
C ILE A 246 -5.17 -4.95 -11.35
N SER A 247 -4.45 -5.24 -12.42
CA SER A 247 -5.02 -5.19 -13.77
C SER A 247 -6.18 -6.20 -13.91
N PRO A 248 -7.22 -5.92 -14.73
CA PRO A 248 -8.29 -6.87 -14.99
C PRO A 248 -7.79 -8.23 -15.49
N GLU A 249 -6.73 -8.23 -16.30
CA GLU A 249 -6.08 -9.43 -16.81
C GLU A 249 -5.39 -10.23 -15.69
N GLY A 250 -4.69 -9.55 -14.78
CA GLY A 250 -4.06 -10.18 -13.62
C GLY A 250 -5.08 -10.75 -12.63
N ALA A 251 -6.20 -10.04 -12.42
CA ALA A 251 -7.32 -10.59 -11.64
C ALA A 251 -7.90 -11.84 -12.29
N ALA A 252 -8.07 -11.81 -13.61
CA ALA A 252 -8.60 -12.93 -14.37
C ALA A 252 -7.69 -14.17 -14.33
N ALA A 253 -6.36 -13.97 -14.39
CA ALA A 253 -5.39 -15.05 -14.25
C ALA A 253 -5.48 -15.71 -12.86
N ILE A 254 -5.63 -14.92 -11.79
CA ILE A 254 -5.75 -15.41 -10.41
C ILE A 254 -7.09 -16.14 -10.19
N GLU A 255 -8.21 -15.57 -10.62
CA GLU A 255 -9.53 -16.17 -10.43
C GLU A 255 -9.77 -17.40 -11.31
N GLY A 256 -9.30 -17.35 -12.56
CA GLY A 256 -9.40 -18.46 -13.51
C GLY A 256 -8.51 -19.65 -13.18
N ARG A 257 -7.62 -19.54 -12.18
CA ARG A 257 -6.57 -20.52 -11.85
C ARG A 257 -5.83 -21.00 -13.10
N SER A 258 -5.60 -20.09 -14.03
CA SER A 258 -5.01 -20.48 -15.30
C SER A 258 -3.59 -20.96 -15.03
N SER A 259 -3.27 -22.18 -15.47
CA SER A 259 -1.88 -22.66 -15.53
C SER A 259 -1.03 -21.66 -16.33
N SER A 260 0.28 -21.61 -16.11
CA SER A 260 1.22 -20.68 -16.76
C SER A 260 1.27 -20.74 -18.30
N THR A 261 0.43 -21.59 -18.91
CA THR A 261 0.32 -21.89 -20.33
C THR A 261 -0.97 -21.42 -20.99
N ARG A 262 -2.00 -20.95 -20.26
CA ARG A 262 -3.27 -20.50 -20.86
C ARG A 262 -3.59 -19.05 -20.48
N LYS A 263 -3.86 -18.19 -21.47
CA LYS A 263 -4.38 -16.84 -21.23
C LYS A 263 -5.82 -16.93 -20.70
N ALA A 264 -6.19 -16.01 -19.81
CA ALA A 264 -7.56 -15.94 -19.29
C ALA A 264 -8.56 -15.61 -20.43
N SER A 265 -9.79 -16.11 -20.33
CA SER A 265 -10.82 -15.84 -21.32
C SER A 265 -11.23 -14.36 -21.30
N ALA A 266 -11.50 -13.77 -22.46
CA ALA A 266 -11.89 -12.37 -22.59
C ALA A 266 -13.14 -12.03 -21.74
N GLN A 267 -14.10 -12.95 -21.68
CA GLN A 267 -15.30 -12.81 -20.84
C GLN A 267 -14.98 -12.71 -19.34
N LEU A 268 -13.99 -13.49 -18.87
CA LEU A 268 -13.59 -13.47 -17.47
C LEU A 268 -12.84 -12.18 -17.12
N VAL A 269 -12.02 -11.65 -18.05
CA VAL A 269 -11.38 -10.33 -17.93
C VAL A 269 -12.43 -9.22 -17.83
N GLU A 270 -13.43 -9.20 -18.71
CA GLU A 270 -14.52 -8.22 -18.67
C GLU A 270 -15.33 -8.31 -17.37
N SER A 271 -15.63 -9.54 -16.91
CA SER A 271 -16.31 -9.76 -15.64
C SER A 271 -15.48 -9.24 -14.46
N CYS A 272 -14.16 -9.51 -14.44
CA CYS A 272 -13.26 -9.00 -13.40
C CYS A 272 -13.19 -7.47 -13.41
N ALA A 273 -13.05 -6.84 -14.59
CA ALA A 273 -13.03 -5.39 -14.73
C ALA A 273 -14.28 -4.74 -14.12
N ARG A 274 -15.46 -5.36 -14.31
CA ARG A 274 -16.73 -4.92 -13.74
C ARG A 274 -16.80 -5.14 -12.22
N GLN A 275 -16.46 -6.34 -11.74
CA GLN A 275 -16.56 -6.68 -10.31
C GLN A 275 -15.58 -5.92 -9.43
N LEU A 276 -14.44 -5.51 -9.96
CA LEU A 276 -13.43 -4.74 -9.24
C LEU A 276 -13.83 -3.26 -9.01
N ARG A 277 -14.92 -2.77 -9.65
CA ARG A 277 -15.42 -1.39 -9.53
C ARG A 277 -14.32 -0.34 -9.73
N ILE A 278 -13.63 -0.42 -10.86
CA ILE A 278 -12.38 0.32 -11.12
C ILE A 278 -12.60 1.73 -11.69
N THR A 279 -13.84 2.11 -12.05
CA THR A 279 -14.09 3.35 -12.80
C THR A 279 -14.00 4.60 -11.93
N ALA A 280 -13.85 5.78 -12.54
CA ALA A 280 -13.80 7.03 -11.80
C ALA A 280 -15.06 7.29 -10.94
N ARG A 281 -16.24 6.90 -11.44
CA ARG A 281 -17.52 7.02 -10.71
C ARG A 281 -17.53 6.15 -9.47
N ASP A 282 -17.18 4.87 -9.64
CA ASP A 282 -17.06 3.91 -8.54
C ASP A 282 -16.12 4.41 -7.43
N ASN A 283 -14.93 4.89 -7.83
CA ASN A 283 -13.91 5.36 -6.90
C ASN A 283 -14.31 6.65 -6.17
N LEU A 284 -15.14 7.51 -6.78
CA LEU A 284 -15.70 8.69 -6.13
C LEU A 284 -16.79 8.31 -5.12
N GLU A 285 -17.73 7.45 -5.51
CA GLU A 285 -18.81 6.98 -4.65
C GLU A 285 -18.30 6.26 -3.39
N MET A 286 -17.23 5.48 -3.54
CA MET A 286 -16.56 4.81 -2.42
C MET A 286 -15.67 5.73 -1.58
N GLY A 287 -15.47 6.98 -2.01
CA GLY A 287 -14.66 7.99 -1.32
C GLY A 287 -13.15 7.79 -1.45
N TYR A 288 -12.67 6.99 -2.40
CA TYR A 288 -11.24 6.83 -2.64
C TYR A 288 -10.68 8.04 -3.35
N VAL A 289 -11.40 8.58 -4.33
CA VAL A 289 -11.02 9.79 -5.05
C VAL A 289 -11.87 10.95 -4.53
N ASP A 290 -11.28 12.14 -4.44
CA ASP A 290 -11.97 13.31 -3.92
C ASP A 290 -12.80 14.00 -5.02
N ARG A 291 -12.34 13.98 -6.28
CA ARG A 291 -12.97 14.67 -7.41
C ARG A 291 -12.75 13.95 -8.75
N ILE A 292 -13.71 14.08 -9.67
CA ILE A 292 -13.56 13.62 -11.06
C ILE A 292 -13.37 14.83 -11.97
N LEU A 293 -12.34 14.79 -12.81
CA LEU A 293 -12.17 15.71 -13.94
C LEU A 293 -12.77 15.09 -15.20
N GLN A 294 -13.77 15.75 -15.77
CA GLN A 294 -14.43 15.28 -16.99
C GLN A 294 -13.53 15.48 -18.22
N GLU A 295 -13.33 14.39 -18.95
CA GLU A 295 -12.66 14.36 -20.25
C GLU A 295 -13.67 14.54 -21.39
N PRO A 296 -13.20 14.88 -22.59
CA PRO A 296 -14.02 14.80 -23.80
C PRO A 296 -14.47 13.35 -24.08
N PRO A 297 -15.50 13.16 -24.94
CA PRO A 297 -15.99 11.83 -25.33
C PRO A 297 -14.84 10.93 -25.81
N LEU A 298 -14.86 9.68 -25.36
CA LEU A 298 -13.84 8.67 -25.65
C LEU A 298 -12.41 9.03 -25.17
N GLY A 299 -12.25 9.98 -24.24
CA GLY A 299 -10.98 10.28 -23.59
C GLY A 299 -10.21 11.48 -24.18
N ALA A 300 -9.34 12.08 -23.37
CA ALA A 300 -8.53 13.22 -23.78
C ALA A 300 -7.36 12.82 -24.70
N ARG A 301 -7.04 13.69 -25.68
CA ARG A 301 -5.96 13.56 -26.67
C ARG A 301 -5.13 14.86 -26.69
N PRO A 302 -3.91 14.88 -27.26
CA PRO A 302 -3.04 16.05 -27.25
C PRO A 302 -3.64 17.33 -27.87
N ASP A 303 -4.58 17.20 -28.80
CA ASP A 303 -5.28 18.31 -29.46
C ASP A 303 -6.42 18.93 -28.63
N HIS A 304 -6.81 18.30 -27.51
CA HIS A 304 -7.91 18.76 -26.66
C HIS A 304 -7.48 19.87 -25.67
N PHE A 305 -7.11 21.05 -26.18
CA PHE A 305 -6.65 22.20 -25.37
C PHE A 305 -7.61 22.63 -24.24
N ASP A 306 -8.91 22.49 -24.46
CA ASP A 306 -9.93 22.78 -23.44
C ASP A 306 -9.82 21.87 -22.21
N PHE A 307 -9.42 20.61 -22.41
CA PHE A 307 -9.18 19.68 -21.31
C PHE A 307 -7.99 20.13 -20.47
N PHE A 308 -6.87 20.51 -21.10
CA PHE A 308 -5.68 21.00 -20.36
C PHE A 308 -5.98 22.29 -19.59
N ARG A 309 -6.78 23.20 -20.16
CA ARG A 309 -7.25 24.40 -19.46
C ARG A 309 -8.07 24.06 -18.21
N LYS A 310 -8.96 23.07 -18.29
CA LYS A 310 -9.72 22.58 -17.13
C LYS A 310 -8.80 21.90 -16.12
N LEU A 311 -7.87 21.05 -16.56
CA LEU A 311 -6.90 20.37 -15.70
C LEU A 311 -6.03 21.36 -14.93
N ARG A 312 -5.48 22.39 -15.59
CA ARG A 312 -4.73 23.48 -14.94
C ARG A 312 -5.52 24.14 -13.83
N ARG A 313 -6.78 24.48 -14.12
CA ARG A 313 -7.68 25.10 -13.14
C ARG A 313 -7.91 24.17 -11.95
N GLU A 314 -8.24 22.91 -12.17
CA GLU A 314 -8.54 21.97 -11.09
C GLU A 314 -7.35 21.70 -10.18
N VAL A 315 -6.15 21.52 -10.73
CA VAL A 315 -4.95 21.29 -9.93
C VAL A 315 -4.60 22.53 -9.10
N ILE A 316 -4.72 23.73 -9.68
CA ILE A 316 -4.57 25.00 -8.95
C ILE A 316 -5.58 25.11 -7.79
N LEU A 317 -6.86 24.85 -8.06
CA LEU A 317 -7.93 24.92 -7.07
C LEU A 317 -7.70 23.93 -5.92
N ALA A 318 -7.28 22.70 -6.24
CA ALA A 318 -6.95 21.69 -5.23
C ALA A 318 -5.79 22.12 -4.33
N THR A 319 -4.72 22.69 -4.91
CA THR A 319 -3.57 23.20 -4.14
C THR A 319 -3.97 24.38 -3.26
N ASP A 320 -4.77 25.30 -3.78
CA ASP A 320 -5.29 26.45 -3.02
C ASP A 320 -6.18 26.01 -1.86
N GLU A 321 -7.07 25.03 -2.11
CA GLU A 321 -7.95 24.47 -1.09
C GLU A 321 -7.14 23.85 0.05
N ILE A 322 -6.15 23.01 -0.24
CA ILE A 322 -5.31 22.39 0.80
C ILE A 322 -4.63 23.47 1.64
N VAL A 323 -4.00 24.45 1.00
CA VAL A 323 -3.26 25.52 1.69
C VAL A 323 -4.16 26.41 2.54
N LEU A 324 -5.33 26.81 2.04
CA LEU A 324 -6.31 27.58 2.81
C LEU A 324 -6.92 26.75 3.94
N SER A 325 -7.08 25.45 3.71
CA SER A 325 -7.66 24.58 4.71
C SER A 325 -6.76 24.50 5.96
N ILE A 326 -5.44 24.55 5.82
CA ILE A 326 -4.47 24.45 6.94
C ILE A 326 -4.13 25.81 7.58
N ARG A 327 -4.20 26.90 6.81
CA ARG A 327 -3.90 28.28 7.24
C ARG A 327 -5.16 28.98 7.78
N GLY A 328 -5.54 28.75 9.03
CA GLY A 328 -6.51 29.66 9.67
C GLY A 328 -7.21 29.17 10.93
N VAL A 329 -7.98 30.09 11.52
CA VAL A 329 -9.04 29.88 12.53
C VAL A 329 -10.32 29.45 11.80
N LYS A 330 -11.09 28.49 12.34
CA LYS A 330 -12.22 27.81 11.66
C LYS A 330 -13.22 28.75 10.94
N LEU A 331 -13.46 29.95 11.47
CA LEU A 331 -14.45 30.90 10.96
C LEU A 331 -14.07 31.52 9.60
N PHE A 332 -12.83 32.02 9.47
CA PHE A 332 -12.33 32.61 8.22
C PHE A 332 -12.08 31.56 7.13
N ARG A 333 -11.88 30.30 7.52
CA ARG A 333 -11.70 29.16 6.61
C ARG A 333 -12.94 28.92 5.75
N ALA A 334 -14.14 28.91 6.34
CA ALA A 334 -15.37 28.64 5.60
C ALA A 334 -15.69 29.73 4.57
N ILE A 335 -15.40 30.98 4.91
CA ILE A 335 -15.62 32.14 4.02
C ILE A 335 -14.62 32.12 2.85
N ALA A 336 -13.34 31.82 3.12
CA ALA A 336 -12.31 31.71 2.09
C ALA A 336 -12.60 30.55 1.10
N LEU A 337 -13.06 29.41 1.61
CA LEU A 337 -13.45 28.26 0.77
C LEU A 337 -14.68 28.55 -0.10
N ARG A 338 -15.66 29.32 0.41
CA ARG A 338 -16.85 29.72 -0.38
C ARG A 338 -16.52 30.67 -1.54
N LYS A 339 -15.48 31.50 -1.39
CA LYS A 339 -15.06 32.45 -2.44
C LYS A 339 -14.05 31.87 -3.44
N LEU A 340 -13.65 30.60 -3.29
CA LEU A 340 -12.55 29.96 -4.02
C LEU A 340 -12.87 29.71 -5.51
N ASN A 341 -14.16 29.68 -5.87
CA ASN A 341 -14.59 29.62 -7.28
C ASN A 341 -14.22 30.88 -8.09
N ASN A 342 -13.75 31.95 -7.45
CA ASN A 342 -13.26 33.13 -8.15
C ASN A 342 -11.79 32.93 -8.60
N PRO A 343 -11.50 32.91 -9.92
CA PRO A 343 -10.16 32.67 -10.45
C PRO A 343 -9.15 33.77 -10.09
N ASN A 344 -9.61 34.91 -9.54
CA ASN A 344 -8.79 36.08 -9.23
C ASN A 344 -8.17 36.06 -7.83
N ILE A 345 -8.37 35.00 -7.03
CA ILE A 345 -7.79 34.92 -5.68
C ILE A 345 -6.37 34.35 -5.77
N TYR A 346 -5.40 35.13 -5.31
CA TYR A 346 -4.02 34.68 -5.15
C TYR A 346 -3.83 34.00 -3.80
N VAL A 347 -3.42 32.72 -3.81
CA VAL A 347 -3.03 31.98 -2.61
C VAL A 347 -1.54 31.68 -2.68
N ARG A 348 -0.75 32.27 -1.78
CA ARG A 348 0.68 31.92 -1.65
C ARG A 348 0.80 30.48 -1.15
N TRP A 349 1.59 29.60 -1.77
CA TRP A 349 1.66 28.18 -1.37
C TRP A 349 2.64 27.83 -0.24
N SER A 350 3.57 28.71 0.14
CA SER A 350 4.58 28.46 1.20
C SER A 350 3.99 28.30 2.62
N ILE A 351 4.15 27.13 3.25
CA ILE A 351 3.49 26.78 4.52
C ILE A 351 4.39 27.10 5.74
N SER A 352 3.78 27.54 6.85
CA SER A 352 4.45 27.74 8.15
C SER A 352 4.57 26.45 8.96
N SER A 353 5.53 26.36 9.89
CA SER A 353 5.81 25.13 10.66
C SER A 353 4.58 24.53 11.37
N LYS A 354 3.77 25.35 12.08
CA LYS A 354 2.52 24.89 12.71
C LYS A 354 1.48 24.37 11.70
N SER A 355 1.47 24.92 10.49
CA SER A 355 0.56 24.49 9.44
C SER A 355 1.00 23.17 8.80
N LYS A 356 2.32 22.86 8.80
CA LYS A 356 2.88 21.58 8.34
C LYS A 356 2.40 20.41 9.21
N GLU A 357 2.39 20.57 10.53
CA GLU A 357 1.84 19.55 11.45
C GLU A 357 0.35 19.30 11.23
N ARG A 358 -0.43 20.37 11.01
CA ARG A 358 -1.86 20.26 10.68
C ARG A 358 -2.10 19.53 9.36
N LEU A 359 -1.23 19.73 8.37
CA LEU A 359 -1.30 19.03 7.09
C LEU A 359 -1.11 17.52 7.30
N ILE A 360 -0.04 17.11 7.97
CA ILE A 360 0.25 15.71 8.30
C ILE A 360 -0.93 15.10 9.07
N TRP A 361 -1.45 15.80 10.07
CA TRP A 361 -2.60 15.32 10.84
C TRP A 361 -3.84 15.11 9.98
N ARG A 362 -4.14 16.02 9.05
CA ARG A 362 -5.29 15.88 8.15
C ARG A 362 -5.13 14.73 7.18
N ARG A 363 -3.93 14.56 6.65
CA ARG A 363 -3.60 13.41 5.79
C ARG A 363 -3.82 12.12 6.55
N TYR A 364 -3.34 12.01 7.78
CA TYR A 364 -3.61 10.86 8.64
C TYR A 364 -5.12 10.63 8.81
N GLN A 365 -5.89 11.66 9.15
CA GLN A 365 -7.34 11.55 9.36
C GLN A 365 -8.08 11.11 8.10
N LYS A 366 -7.71 11.66 6.93
CA LYS A 366 -8.24 11.25 5.63
C LYS A 366 -8.08 9.75 5.44
N TYR A 367 -6.84 9.25 5.47
CA TYR A 367 -6.57 7.84 5.22
C TYR A 367 -7.11 6.92 6.31
N ARG A 368 -7.11 7.34 7.59
CA ARG A 368 -7.69 6.54 8.69
C ARG A 368 -9.17 6.23 8.44
N GLY A 369 -9.92 7.22 7.91
CA GLY A 369 -11.35 7.11 7.60
C GLY A 369 -11.67 6.30 6.34
N LEU A 370 -10.75 6.21 5.37
CA LEU A 370 -10.92 5.39 4.17
C LEU A 370 -11.16 3.91 4.55
N CYS A 371 -11.99 3.22 3.75
CA CYS A 371 -12.27 1.78 3.89
C CYS A 371 -12.84 1.35 5.26
N SER A 372 -13.31 2.29 6.08
CA SER A 372 -13.86 2.00 7.41
C SER A 372 -15.18 1.22 7.35
N TRP A 373 -15.92 1.36 6.25
CA TRP A 373 -17.16 0.64 5.97
C TRP A 373 -16.94 -0.76 5.37
N ALA A 374 -15.71 -1.08 4.91
CA ALA A 374 -15.44 -2.26 4.09
C ALA A 374 -15.20 -3.55 4.91
N TYR A 375 -15.08 -3.45 6.24
CA TYR A 375 -14.96 -4.57 7.16
C TYR A 375 -16.18 -4.65 8.09
N GLN A 376 -16.46 -5.83 8.63
CA GLN A 376 -17.54 -6.02 9.61
C GLN A 376 -16.95 -6.10 11.02
N ASP A 377 -17.50 -5.29 11.94
CA ASP A 377 -17.13 -5.31 13.36
C ASP A 377 -18.32 -5.79 14.19
N ARG A 378 -18.31 -7.08 14.57
CA ARG A 378 -19.36 -7.71 15.38
C ARG A 378 -19.19 -7.47 16.89
N SER A 379 -18.33 -6.54 17.31
CA SER A 379 -18.23 -6.20 18.72
C SER A 379 -19.52 -5.55 19.22
N THR A 380 -19.98 -5.96 20.40
CA THR A 380 -21.18 -5.38 21.01
C THR A 380 -20.91 -3.94 21.43
N ASN A 381 -21.96 -3.09 21.47
CA ASN A 381 -21.81 -1.69 21.91
C ASN A 381 -21.20 -1.60 23.32
N PHE A 382 -21.49 -2.57 24.19
CA PHE A 382 -20.86 -2.69 25.51
C PHE A 382 -19.35 -2.97 25.41
N GLN A 383 -18.92 -3.88 24.52
CA GLN A 383 -17.50 -4.15 24.30
C GLN A 383 -16.76 -2.93 23.75
N LYS A 384 -17.38 -2.19 22.80
CA LYS A 384 -16.83 -0.94 22.26
C LYS A 384 -16.71 0.15 23.33
N CYS A 385 -17.72 0.29 24.18
CA CYS A 385 -17.68 1.25 25.28
C CYS A 385 -16.63 0.86 26.33
N LYS A 386 -16.58 -0.42 26.72
CA LYS A 386 -15.57 -0.94 27.64
C LYS A 386 -14.15 -0.76 27.09
N SER A 387 -13.91 -1.07 25.82
CA SER A 387 -12.60 -0.84 25.19
C SER A 387 -12.26 0.65 25.17
N ALA A 388 -13.19 1.52 24.79
CA ALA A 388 -12.98 2.97 24.78
C ALA A 388 -12.69 3.56 26.18
N VAL A 389 -13.37 3.10 27.23
CA VAL A 389 -13.12 3.51 28.62
C VAL A 389 -11.76 3.01 29.10
N LEU A 390 -11.45 1.73 28.86
CA LEU A 390 -10.13 1.17 29.19
C LEU A 390 -9.01 1.87 28.42
N GLU A 391 -9.22 2.19 27.14
CA GLU A 391 -8.27 2.90 26.30
C GLU A 391 -8.05 4.33 26.77
N THR A 392 -9.11 5.05 27.15
CA THR A 392 -9.01 6.39 27.73
C THR A 392 -8.29 6.35 29.07
N GLY A 393 -8.65 5.40 29.94
CA GLY A 393 -7.99 5.19 31.23
C GLY A 393 -6.50 4.88 31.08
N TRP A 394 -6.14 3.99 30.15
CA TRP A 394 -4.75 3.71 29.81
C TRP A 394 -4.03 4.91 29.21
N SER A 395 -4.69 5.71 28.36
CA SER A 395 -4.09 6.91 27.80
C SER A 395 -3.82 7.97 28.86
N VAL A 396 -4.72 8.14 29.84
CA VAL A 396 -4.52 9.05 30.97
C VAL A 396 -3.42 8.52 31.89
N TYR A 397 -3.45 7.22 32.20
CA TYR A 397 -2.40 6.57 32.99
C TYR A 397 -1.02 6.70 32.33
N SER A 398 -0.96 6.42 31.03
CA SER A 398 0.25 6.50 30.23
C SER A 398 0.76 7.95 30.15
N PHE A 399 -0.13 8.90 29.92
CA PHE A 399 0.20 10.33 29.96
C PHE A 399 0.75 10.74 31.32
N LEU A 400 0.11 10.34 32.42
CA LEU A 400 0.59 10.65 33.77
C LEU A 400 1.96 10.00 34.01
N ARG A 401 2.06 8.68 33.83
CA ARG A 401 3.25 7.88 34.15
C ARG A 401 4.46 8.20 33.28
N TYR A 402 4.28 8.34 31.98
CA TYR A 402 5.37 8.44 31.01
C TYR A 402 5.54 9.83 30.41
N GLU A 403 4.46 10.57 30.12
CA GLU A 403 4.62 11.93 29.55
C GLU A 403 4.78 13.02 30.61
N PHE A 404 4.00 13.00 31.70
CA PHE A 404 4.04 14.03 32.73
C PHE A 404 5.23 13.81 33.67
N PHE A 405 5.31 12.64 34.30
CA PHE A 405 6.47 12.29 35.14
C PHE A 405 7.75 12.14 34.30
N GLY A 406 7.67 11.58 33.10
CA GLY A 406 8.82 11.44 32.21
C GLY A 406 9.32 12.74 31.60
N ARG A 407 8.50 13.81 31.42
CA ARG A 407 9.04 15.14 31.05
C ARG A 407 9.85 15.76 32.17
N HIS A 408 9.42 15.61 33.42
CA HIS A 408 10.21 16.04 34.57
C HIS A 408 11.47 15.20 34.74
N GLN A 409 11.38 13.88 34.55
CA GLN A 409 12.53 12.99 34.61
C GLN A 409 13.52 13.24 33.45
N ARG A 410 13.04 13.46 32.22
CA ARG A 410 13.85 13.77 31.03
C ARG A 410 14.53 15.12 31.10
N ALA A 411 13.85 16.13 31.63
CA ALA A 411 14.47 17.42 31.92
C ALA A 411 15.55 17.30 32.99
N ILE A 412 15.35 16.43 33.99
CA ILE A 412 16.33 16.14 35.05
C ILE A 412 17.50 15.30 34.52
N THR A 413 17.29 14.31 33.65
CA THR A 413 18.39 13.55 33.03
C THR A 413 19.15 14.36 32.00
N HIS A 414 18.51 15.23 31.20
CA HIS A 414 19.25 16.15 30.34
C HIS A 414 20.09 17.14 31.15
N LEU A 415 19.55 17.66 32.26
CA LEU A 415 20.34 18.46 33.21
C LEU A 415 21.46 17.64 33.87
N ALA A 416 21.25 16.35 34.15
CA ALA A 416 22.25 15.48 34.76
C ALA A 416 23.35 15.03 33.78
N GLU A 417 23.02 14.89 32.49
CA GLU A 417 23.94 14.59 31.38
C GLU A 417 24.72 15.83 30.92
N ASP A 418 24.11 17.03 30.95
CA ASP A 418 24.85 18.29 30.73
C ASP A 418 25.75 18.65 31.94
N VAL A 419 25.45 18.12 33.13
CA VAL A 419 26.21 18.32 34.39
C VAL A 419 27.08 17.10 34.73
N GLN A 420 27.22 16.14 33.81
CA GLN A 420 27.95 14.89 34.00
C GLN A 420 29.47 15.06 34.16
N GLY A 421 29.97 16.30 34.14
CA GLY A 421 31.33 16.65 34.55
C GLY A 421 31.54 16.88 36.04
N GLU A 422 30.51 17.18 36.86
CA GLU A 422 30.75 17.67 38.24
C GLU A 422 29.92 17.01 39.36
N VAL A 423 28.82 16.30 39.06
CA VAL A 423 27.89 15.87 40.14
C VAL A 423 27.99 14.38 40.52
N HIS A 424 28.83 13.59 39.83
CA HIS A 424 29.03 12.18 40.18
C HIS A 424 29.68 11.97 41.56
N ALA A 425 30.34 12.98 42.13
CA ALA A 425 30.95 12.90 43.46
C ALA A 425 29.95 13.14 44.63
N LEU A 426 28.77 13.70 44.37
CA LEU A 426 27.83 14.12 45.42
C LEU A 426 26.63 13.19 45.60
N MET A 427 26.26 12.42 44.56
CA MET A 427 25.02 11.64 44.59
C MET A 427 25.10 10.32 45.37
N ASP A 428 26.29 9.75 45.57
CA ASP A 428 26.47 8.47 46.28
C ASP A 428 26.20 8.55 47.79
N ARG A 429 26.11 9.76 48.37
CA ARG A 429 25.75 9.93 49.80
C ARG A 429 24.26 10.00 50.06
N VAL A 430 23.44 10.36 49.06
CA VAL A 430 22.02 10.68 49.25
C VAL A 430 21.13 9.47 48.96
N THR A 431 21.54 8.60 48.04
CA THR A 431 20.80 7.40 47.62
C THR A 431 20.69 6.33 48.72
N HIS A 432 21.60 6.32 49.69
CA HIS A 432 21.61 5.32 50.75
C HIS A 432 20.59 5.57 51.90
N ARG A 433 19.95 6.75 51.96
CA ARG A 433 18.88 7.03 52.94
C ARG A 433 17.47 6.75 52.41
N PHE A 434 17.22 6.97 51.12
CA PHE A 434 15.87 6.87 50.54
C PHE A 434 15.41 5.43 50.25
N SER A 435 16.32 4.47 50.08
CA SER A 435 15.98 3.05 49.86
C SER A 435 15.42 2.34 51.10
N SER A 436 15.54 2.95 52.29
CA SER A 436 15.05 2.39 53.55
C SER A 436 13.57 2.66 53.84
N LEU A 437 12.96 3.63 53.16
CA LEU A 437 11.57 4.08 53.42
C LEU A 437 10.54 3.42 52.49
N PHE A 438 10.94 2.90 51.33
CA PHE A 438 10.02 2.27 50.36
C PHE A 438 9.71 0.79 50.62
N LYS A 439 10.33 0.17 51.64
CA LYS A 439 10.09 -1.24 52.01
C LYS A 439 8.98 -1.46 53.05
N LYS A 440 8.22 -0.43 53.42
CA LYS A 440 7.15 -0.51 54.43
C LYS A 440 5.78 -0.01 53.93
N LEU A 441 5.32 -0.49 52.77
CA LEU A 441 3.90 -0.42 52.39
C LEU A 441 3.36 -1.80 51.97
N PRO A 442 2.31 -2.32 52.63
CA PRO A 442 1.82 -3.67 52.40
C PRO A 442 0.64 -3.67 51.42
N TRP A 443 0.89 -3.82 50.12
CA TRP A 443 -0.14 -4.32 49.19
C TRP A 443 0.43 -4.90 47.90
N VAL A 444 1.06 -6.07 48.01
CA VAL A 444 1.13 -7.05 46.91
C VAL A 444 0.94 -8.42 47.54
N ARG A 445 -0.29 -8.93 47.50
CA ARG A 445 -0.56 -10.35 47.72
C ARG A 445 0.12 -11.09 46.57
N LYS A 446 1.26 -11.71 46.85
CA LYS A 446 1.95 -12.62 45.96
C LYS A 446 1.17 -13.93 46.02
N GLU A 447 0.29 -14.17 45.05
CA GLU A 447 -0.28 -15.50 44.86
C GLU A 447 0.87 -16.46 44.53
N ARG A 448 0.88 -17.58 45.24
CA ARG A 448 1.85 -18.66 45.09
C ARG A 448 1.70 -19.25 43.69
N GLU A 449 2.74 -19.10 42.87
CA GLU A 449 3.00 -20.02 41.77
C GLU A 449 3.44 -21.34 42.38
N ASP A 450 2.54 -22.31 42.48
CA ASP A 450 2.89 -23.71 42.69
C ASP A 450 1.86 -24.65 42.07
N ALA A 451 2.38 -25.75 41.54
CA ALA A 451 1.74 -26.98 41.09
C ALA A 451 0.99 -26.93 39.73
N CYS A 452 1.72 -27.35 38.69
CA CYS A 452 1.14 -28.12 37.59
C CYS A 452 0.28 -29.25 38.19
N GLN A 453 -1.00 -29.33 37.80
CA GLN A 453 -1.88 -30.42 38.22
C GLN A 453 -1.38 -31.75 37.63
N LEU A 454 -0.55 -32.45 38.40
CA LEU A 454 -0.39 -33.90 38.34
C LEU A 454 -1.66 -34.51 38.94
N THR A 455 -2.66 -34.82 38.12
CA THR A 455 -3.65 -35.91 38.27
C THR A 455 -4.86 -35.64 37.38
N THR A 456 -4.72 -35.74 36.07
CA THR A 456 -5.83 -36.11 35.19
C THR A 456 -5.25 -36.97 34.07
N LEU A 457 -5.66 -38.23 34.01
CA LEU A 457 -5.43 -39.07 32.84
C LEU A 457 -6.07 -38.36 31.64
N SER A 458 -5.25 -37.89 30.71
CA SER A 458 -5.72 -37.23 29.50
C SER A 458 -6.57 -38.20 28.71
N THR A 459 -7.86 -37.89 28.55
CA THR A 459 -8.68 -38.49 27.50
C THR A 459 -8.04 -38.18 26.15
N TRP A 460 -7.99 -39.20 25.29
CA TRP A 460 -7.44 -39.11 23.94
C TRP A 460 -8.37 -38.28 23.04
N GLU A 461 -8.22 -36.95 23.05
CA GLU A 461 -8.82 -36.09 22.04
C GLU A 461 -7.83 -35.90 20.88
N ALA A 462 -8.21 -36.39 19.71
CA ALA A 462 -7.43 -36.29 18.49
C ALA A 462 -7.36 -34.82 18.04
N GLY A 463 -6.29 -34.09 18.39
CA GLY A 463 -6.05 -32.78 17.77
C GLY A 463 -4.89 -31.91 18.25
N MET A 464 -4.42 -31.99 19.50
CA MET A 464 -3.36 -31.11 20.01
C MET A 464 -2.53 -31.82 21.09
N SER A 465 -1.25 -32.12 20.83
CA SER A 465 -0.36 -32.70 21.84
C SER A 465 0.51 -31.63 22.50
N TRP A 466 0.55 -31.69 23.84
CA TRP A 466 1.40 -30.84 24.68
C TRP A 466 2.46 -31.70 25.35
N ASN A 467 3.71 -31.24 25.37
CA ASN A 467 4.77 -31.91 26.16
C ASN A 467 4.68 -31.50 27.65
N GLU A 468 5.42 -32.18 28.54
CA GLU A 468 5.50 -31.92 30.00
C GLU A 468 5.80 -30.45 30.36
N HIS A 469 6.39 -29.70 29.42
CA HIS A 469 6.72 -28.28 29.53
C HIS A 469 5.67 -27.34 28.90
N CYS A 470 4.46 -27.81 28.60
CA CYS A 470 3.40 -27.07 27.90
C CYS A 470 3.83 -26.48 26.54
N ARG A 471 4.67 -27.21 25.79
CA ARG A 471 5.08 -26.84 24.43
C ARG A 471 4.16 -27.48 23.39
N TYR A 472 3.81 -26.74 22.35
CA TYR A 472 2.98 -27.24 21.25
C TYR A 472 3.82 -28.15 20.35
N VAL A 473 3.34 -29.38 20.18
CA VAL A 473 3.90 -30.34 19.23
C VAL A 473 2.99 -30.37 17.99
N SER A 474 3.59 -30.30 16.80
CA SER A 474 2.82 -30.32 15.55
C SER A 474 2.11 -31.68 15.40
N PRO A 475 0.85 -31.72 14.95
CA PRO A 475 0.15 -32.96 14.63
C PRO A 475 0.89 -33.81 13.58
N GLN A 476 1.77 -33.20 12.78
CA GLN A 476 2.62 -33.93 11.83
C GLN A 476 3.61 -34.87 12.53
N ALA A 477 3.97 -34.60 13.79
CA ALA A 477 4.82 -35.47 14.60
C ALA A 477 4.12 -36.79 15.00
N ASN A 478 2.79 -36.85 14.98
CA ASN A 478 2.05 -38.07 15.30
C ASN A 478 2.03 -39.08 14.15
N GLN A 479 2.52 -38.69 12.96
CA GLN A 479 2.53 -39.57 11.80
C GLN A 479 3.83 -40.37 11.79
N ASP A 480 3.72 -41.70 11.87
CA ASP A 480 4.87 -42.59 11.73
C ASP A 480 5.25 -42.73 10.25
N LYS A 481 6.00 -41.74 9.74
CA LYS A 481 6.47 -41.69 8.35
C LYS A 481 7.87 -41.11 8.28
N THR A 482 8.65 -41.55 7.31
CA THR A 482 9.92 -40.94 6.93
C THR A 482 9.69 -39.87 5.86
N LEU A 483 10.43 -38.77 5.96
CA LEU A 483 10.38 -37.64 5.04
C LEU A 483 11.76 -37.39 4.46
N THR A 484 11.86 -37.45 3.14
CA THR A 484 13.08 -37.08 2.43
C THR A 484 13.19 -35.57 2.31
N CYS A 485 14.37 -35.02 2.63
CA CYS A 485 14.63 -33.59 2.52
C CYS A 485 14.60 -33.14 1.04
N PRO A 486 13.94 -32.02 0.68
CA PRO A 486 13.99 -31.48 -0.68
C PRO A 486 15.39 -31.14 -1.18
N ASN A 487 16.35 -30.94 -0.27
CA ASN A 487 17.75 -30.69 -0.62
C ASN A 487 18.62 -31.95 -0.52
N SER A 488 18.03 -33.15 -0.43
CA SER A 488 18.79 -34.40 -0.30
C SER A 488 19.78 -34.61 -1.44
N GLU A 489 19.38 -34.34 -2.69
CA GLU A 489 20.27 -34.47 -3.86
C GLU A 489 21.53 -33.57 -3.80
N LYS A 490 21.44 -32.42 -3.12
CA LYS A 490 22.54 -31.45 -3.04
C LYS A 490 23.45 -31.63 -1.84
N HIS A 491 22.87 -32.08 -0.72
CA HIS A 491 23.56 -32.16 0.56
C HIS A 491 23.68 -33.58 1.10
N ASN A 492 23.23 -34.60 0.35
CA ASN A 492 23.15 -35.99 0.80
C ASN A 492 22.48 -36.13 2.18
N CYS A 493 21.33 -35.45 2.35
CA CYS A 493 20.58 -35.51 3.59
C CYS A 493 20.00 -36.90 3.83
N LEU A 494 20.11 -37.39 5.06
CA LEU A 494 19.42 -38.59 5.52
C LEU A 494 17.90 -38.37 5.53
N ASP A 495 17.15 -39.46 5.39
CA ASP A 495 15.71 -39.46 5.61
C ASP A 495 15.39 -39.14 7.08
N LEU A 496 14.39 -38.29 7.28
CA LEU A 496 14.04 -37.74 8.57
C LEU A 496 12.76 -38.40 9.08
N TRP A 497 12.77 -38.92 10.29
CA TRP A 497 11.57 -39.46 10.91
C TRP A 497 10.67 -38.31 11.37
N ALA A 498 9.40 -38.32 10.98
CA ALA A 498 8.47 -37.20 11.21
C ALA A 498 8.25 -36.87 12.71
N PRO A 499 8.14 -37.83 13.64
CA PRO A 499 8.07 -37.54 15.08
C PRO A 499 9.25 -36.70 15.58
N ASP A 500 10.49 -37.12 15.27
CA ASP A 500 11.69 -36.38 15.67
C ASP A 500 11.78 -35.02 14.99
N LEU A 501 11.50 -34.99 13.67
CA LEU A 501 11.61 -33.78 12.87
C LEU A 501 10.70 -32.68 13.41
N PHE A 502 9.42 -32.99 13.64
CA PHE A 502 8.41 -32.00 14.04
C PHE A 502 8.27 -31.83 15.55
N GLY A 503 8.68 -32.82 16.34
CA GLY A 503 8.73 -32.77 17.80
C GLY A 503 9.95 -32.02 18.30
N ASP A 504 11.14 -32.57 18.07
CA ASP A 504 12.38 -32.10 18.69
C ASP A 504 13.10 -31.04 17.85
N PHE A 505 13.13 -31.23 16.53
CA PHE A 505 13.86 -30.33 15.62
C PHE A 505 13.03 -29.16 15.09
N ALA A 506 11.79 -28.98 15.56
CA ALA A 506 10.90 -27.89 15.14
C ALA A 506 10.65 -27.83 13.61
N GLY A 507 10.67 -28.97 12.92
CA GLY A 507 10.55 -29.05 11.48
C GLY A 507 11.80 -28.56 10.73
N VAL A 508 12.98 -28.61 11.35
CA VAL A 508 14.27 -28.23 10.73
C VAL A 508 15.10 -29.48 10.47
N CYS A 509 15.56 -29.67 9.23
CA CYS A 509 16.47 -30.76 8.90
C CYS A 509 17.78 -30.61 9.69
N SER A 510 18.16 -31.64 10.43
CA SER A 510 19.40 -31.68 11.22
C SER A 510 20.67 -31.57 10.37
N HIS A 511 20.61 -32.01 9.10
CA HIS A 511 21.76 -32.03 8.21
C HIS A 511 21.96 -30.70 7.44
N CYS A 512 21.01 -30.32 6.58
CA CYS A 512 21.16 -29.12 5.75
C CYS A 512 20.51 -27.86 6.33
N GLY A 513 19.78 -27.98 7.44
CA GLY A 513 19.05 -26.86 8.04
C GLY A 513 17.90 -26.33 7.17
N HIS A 514 17.31 -27.18 6.32
CA HIS A 514 16.07 -26.86 5.59
C HIS A 514 14.89 -26.85 6.55
N HIS A 515 14.11 -25.77 6.54
CA HIS A 515 12.91 -25.64 7.35
C HIS A 515 11.70 -26.11 6.55
N PHE A 516 11.06 -27.17 7.02
CA PHE A 516 9.79 -27.65 6.51
C PHE A 516 8.66 -26.70 6.92
N PRO A 517 7.56 -26.64 6.14
CA PRO A 517 6.37 -25.86 6.51
C PRO A 517 5.84 -26.27 7.89
N MET A 518 5.62 -25.29 8.76
CA MET A 518 5.04 -25.47 10.09
C MET A 518 3.73 -24.72 10.21
N GLU A 519 2.90 -25.11 11.16
CA GLU A 519 1.67 -24.39 11.46
C GLU A 519 1.95 -23.12 12.29
N TYR A 520 1.08 -22.11 12.19
CA TYR A 520 1.24 -20.87 12.94
C TYR A 520 1.08 -21.09 14.46
N GLU A 521 0.31 -22.11 14.85
CA GLU A 521 0.10 -22.54 16.23
C GLU A 521 1.43 -22.89 16.92
N TRP A 522 2.36 -23.52 16.19
CA TRP A 522 3.68 -23.84 16.72
C TRP A 522 4.42 -22.57 17.16
N TYR A 523 4.36 -21.51 16.36
CA TYR A 523 4.99 -20.24 16.71
C TYR A 523 4.29 -19.55 17.86
N LEU A 524 2.96 -19.58 17.87
CA LEU A 524 2.16 -18.98 18.93
C LEU A 524 2.54 -19.54 20.30
N PHE A 525 2.69 -20.85 20.43
CA PHE A 525 2.93 -21.48 21.74
C PHE A 525 4.42 -21.66 22.09
N ASN A 526 5.32 -21.76 21.11
CA ASN A 526 6.75 -21.98 21.40
C ASN A 526 7.57 -20.69 21.44
N VAL A 527 7.18 -19.63 20.72
CA VAL A 527 7.92 -18.36 20.69
C VAL A 527 7.57 -17.46 21.88
N PHE A 528 6.30 -17.41 22.26
CA PHE A 528 5.80 -16.56 23.35
C PHE A 528 5.78 -17.28 24.70
N ASP A 529 5.76 -16.53 25.79
CA ASP A 529 5.69 -17.09 27.15
C ASP A 529 4.34 -17.80 27.37
N SER A 530 4.36 -18.91 28.10
CA SER A 530 3.15 -19.69 28.40
C SER A 530 2.12 -18.83 29.14
N ARG A 531 0.84 -18.99 28.76
CA ARG A 531 -0.30 -18.23 29.32
C ARG A 531 -0.19 -16.69 29.21
N SER A 532 0.70 -16.16 28.36
CA SER A 532 0.87 -14.71 28.19
C SER A 532 -0.03 -14.10 27.11
N ILE A 533 -0.55 -14.91 26.19
CA ILE A 533 -1.27 -14.46 25.00
C ILE A 533 -2.67 -13.97 25.36
N ARG A 534 -2.98 -12.74 24.97
CA ARG A 534 -4.30 -12.11 25.10
C ARG A 534 -4.71 -11.52 23.77
N GLU A 535 -5.58 -12.23 23.05
CA GLU A 535 -6.11 -11.74 21.78
C GLU A 535 -7.03 -10.54 22.00
N PHE A 536 -6.91 -9.54 21.12
CA PHE A 536 -7.82 -8.40 21.03
C PHE A 536 -8.24 -8.19 19.56
N ASN A 537 -9.31 -7.43 19.33
CA ASN A 537 -9.93 -7.25 18.00
C ASN A 537 -10.45 -8.53 17.30
N ALA A 538 -10.55 -9.66 18.01
CA ALA A 538 -11.16 -10.90 17.49
C ALA A 538 -12.53 -10.71 16.80
N PRO A 539 -13.42 -9.78 17.21
CA PRO A 539 -14.71 -9.58 16.55
C PRO A 539 -14.66 -9.00 15.13
N ILE A 540 -13.53 -8.41 14.70
CA ILE A 540 -13.38 -7.85 13.36
C ILE A 540 -13.21 -9.00 12.35
N GLU A 541 -14.04 -9.02 11.32
CA GLU A 541 -14.07 -10.09 10.32
C GLU A 541 -13.91 -9.59 8.89
N ALA A 542 -13.35 -10.46 8.05
CA ALA A 542 -13.32 -10.24 6.61
C ALA A 542 -14.73 -10.33 6.01
N SER A 543 -15.05 -9.39 5.12
CA SER A 543 -16.34 -9.25 4.44
C SER A 543 -16.18 -9.10 2.93
N ASN A 544 -17.30 -9.03 2.20
CA ASN A 544 -17.35 -8.86 0.75
C ASN A 544 -17.92 -7.47 0.37
N PRO A 545 -17.13 -6.38 0.48
CA PRO A 545 -17.64 -5.02 0.30
C PRO A 545 -18.04 -4.67 -1.14
N LEU A 546 -17.51 -5.38 -2.13
CA LEU A 546 -17.81 -5.15 -3.55
C LEU A 546 -18.87 -6.11 -4.11
N GLU A 547 -19.39 -7.02 -3.29
CA GLU A 547 -20.26 -8.12 -3.73
C GLU A 547 -19.61 -8.98 -4.82
N PHE A 548 -18.29 -9.19 -4.71
CA PHE A 548 -17.52 -10.00 -5.65
C PHE A 548 -18.02 -11.45 -5.67
N ASP A 549 -18.18 -12.01 -6.87
CA ASP A 549 -18.83 -13.30 -7.07
C ASP A 549 -18.05 -14.43 -6.40
N GLY A 550 -18.76 -15.20 -5.57
CA GLY A 550 -18.19 -16.34 -4.85
C GLY A 550 -17.23 -16.00 -3.71
N LEU A 551 -16.91 -14.73 -3.44
CA LEU A 551 -16.01 -14.35 -2.34
C LEU A 551 -16.63 -14.72 -0.97
N THR A 552 -17.91 -14.48 -0.76
CA THR A 552 -18.61 -14.78 0.51
C THR A 552 -18.48 -16.27 0.87
N HIS A 553 -18.81 -17.16 -0.07
CA HIS A 553 -18.65 -18.61 0.13
C HIS A 553 -17.18 -19.01 0.39
N LYS A 554 -16.24 -18.41 -0.35
CA LYS A 554 -14.80 -18.62 -0.16
C LYS A 554 -14.32 -18.16 1.23
N LEU A 555 -14.86 -17.06 1.76
CA LEU A 555 -14.57 -16.56 3.10
C LEU A 555 -15.17 -17.46 4.17
N ASP A 556 -16.43 -17.87 4.04
CA ASP A 556 -17.08 -18.75 5.00
C ASP A 556 -16.39 -20.11 5.11
N LYS A 557 -15.95 -20.67 3.96
CA LYS A 557 -15.13 -21.87 3.96
C LYS A 557 -13.81 -21.67 4.72
N ALA A 558 -13.12 -20.55 4.49
CA ALA A 558 -11.87 -20.24 5.20
C ALA A 558 -12.10 -20.04 6.71
N LYS A 559 -13.19 -19.37 7.10
CA LYS A 559 -13.59 -19.19 8.51
C LYS A 559 -13.85 -20.54 9.19
N LYS A 560 -14.60 -21.43 8.55
CA LYS A 560 -14.88 -22.79 9.07
C LYS A 560 -13.62 -23.65 9.19
N GLN A 561 -12.72 -23.58 8.19
CA GLN A 561 -11.49 -24.39 8.18
C GLN A 561 -10.45 -23.93 9.20
N THR A 562 -10.33 -22.63 9.43
CA THR A 562 -9.27 -22.06 10.29
C THR A 562 -9.75 -21.75 11.71
N GLY A 563 -11.06 -21.64 11.93
CA GLY A 563 -11.61 -21.10 13.18
C GLY A 563 -11.44 -19.59 13.35
N HIS A 564 -10.72 -18.92 12.43
CA HIS A 564 -10.42 -17.49 12.48
C HIS A 564 -11.39 -16.68 11.61
N LYS A 565 -11.67 -15.43 12.01
CA LYS A 565 -12.58 -14.54 11.27
C LYS A 565 -11.90 -13.72 10.16
N SER A 566 -10.58 -13.62 10.18
CA SER A 566 -9.76 -12.89 9.23
C SER A 566 -8.36 -13.49 9.16
N ALA A 567 -7.53 -13.04 8.20
CA ALA A 567 -6.16 -13.51 8.05
C ALA A 567 -5.15 -12.86 9.01
N CYS A 568 -5.62 -12.02 9.93
CA CYS A 568 -4.78 -11.29 10.87
C CYS A 568 -5.27 -11.53 12.29
N MET A 569 -4.38 -12.06 13.13
CA MET A 569 -4.60 -12.24 14.56
C MET A 569 -3.77 -11.19 15.31
N THR A 570 -4.40 -10.47 16.23
CA THR A 570 -3.73 -9.43 17.01
C THR A 570 -3.82 -9.75 18.49
N PHE A 571 -2.68 -9.80 19.16
CA PHE A 571 -2.62 -10.20 20.56
C PHE A 571 -1.48 -9.51 21.30
N GLU A 572 -1.63 -9.42 22.62
CA GLU A 572 -0.54 -9.06 23.52
C GLU A 572 0.09 -10.34 24.04
N ALA A 573 1.42 -10.38 24.10
CA ALA A 573 2.14 -11.53 24.65
C ALA A 573 3.40 -11.06 25.38
N LYS A 574 4.07 -12.00 26.04
CA LYS A 574 5.41 -11.77 26.59
C LYS A 574 6.44 -12.63 25.87
N ILE A 575 7.64 -12.10 25.69
CA ILE A 575 8.81 -12.85 25.22
C ILE A 575 9.89 -12.69 26.29
N LYS A 576 10.14 -13.77 27.05
CA LYS A 576 11.07 -13.77 28.20
C LYS A 576 10.82 -12.58 29.14
N GLY A 577 9.55 -12.33 29.45
CA GLY A 577 9.13 -11.25 30.36
C GLY A 577 8.87 -9.88 29.71
N ILE A 578 9.38 -9.60 28.51
CA ILE A 578 9.13 -8.33 27.80
C ILE A 578 7.73 -8.36 27.18
N GLN A 579 6.87 -7.37 27.49
CA GLN A 579 5.55 -7.26 26.88
C GLN A 579 5.63 -6.76 25.44
N VAL A 580 4.94 -7.43 24.52
CA VAL A 580 4.96 -7.12 23.09
C VAL A 580 3.53 -7.14 22.54
N ALA A 581 3.20 -6.16 21.69
CA ALA A 581 2.00 -6.22 20.86
C ALA A 581 2.35 -6.91 19.53
N VAL A 582 1.56 -7.90 19.14
CA VAL A 582 1.82 -8.71 17.95
C VAL A 582 0.66 -8.63 16.97
N ALA A 583 0.97 -8.42 15.69
CA ALA A 583 0.07 -8.64 14.57
C ALA A 583 0.60 -9.81 13.74
N MET A 584 -0.11 -10.94 13.75
CA MET A 584 0.29 -12.17 13.05
C MET A 584 -0.57 -12.38 11.79
N LEU A 585 0.06 -12.47 10.62
CA LEU A 585 -0.61 -12.78 9.35
C LEU A 585 -0.63 -14.29 9.10
N LEU A 586 -1.82 -14.88 9.09
CA LEU A 586 -2.07 -16.32 9.06
C LEU A 586 -2.18 -16.86 7.62
N ALA A 587 -1.16 -17.57 7.16
CA ALA A 587 -1.13 -18.19 5.83
C ALA A 587 -2.31 -19.15 5.57
N ARG A 588 -2.78 -19.89 6.59
CA ARG A 588 -3.92 -20.81 6.46
C ARG A 588 -5.22 -20.11 6.06
N PHE A 589 -5.41 -18.85 6.42
CA PHE A 589 -6.57 -18.06 6.01
C PHE A 589 -6.29 -17.42 4.65
N ARG A 590 -6.69 -18.10 3.57
CA ARG A 590 -6.57 -17.59 2.18
C ARG A 590 -5.17 -17.06 1.85
N GLY A 591 -4.13 -17.81 2.21
CA GLY A 591 -2.73 -17.45 1.95
C GLY A 591 -2.24 -16.25 2.77
N GLY A 592 -2.95 -15.82 3.82
CA GLY A 592 -2.59 -14.61 4.56
C GLY A 592 -2.86 -13.31 3.78
N SER A 593 -3.83 -13.34 2.86
CA SER A 593 -4.19 -12.16 2.07
C SER A 593 -4.74 -11.03 2.93
N VAL A 594 -4.27 -9.81 2.69
CA VAL A 594 -4.62 -8.61 3.46
C VAL A 594 -5.75 -7.85 2.78
N GLY A 595 -6.89 -7.73 3.45
CA GLY A 595 -8.01 -6.86 3.07
C GLY A 595 -8.27 -5.80 4.13
N ALA A 596 -9.45 -5.17 4.07
CA ALA A 596 -9.84 -4.07 4.96
C ALA A 596 -9.86 -4.48 6.45
N ALA A 597 -10.30 -5.70 6.75
CA ALA A 597 -10.36 -6.23 8.10
C ALA A 597 -8.96 -6.44 8.69
N GLU A 598 -8.04 -7.02 7.92
CA GLU A 598 -6.66 -7.24 8.32
C GLU A 598 -5.91 -5.94 8.53
N GLY A 599 -6.09 -4.97 7.62
CA GLY A 599 -5.51 -3.63 7.75
C GLY A 599 -6.04 -2.89 8.97
N GLU A 600 -7.35 -2.96 9.26
CA GLU A 600 -7.92 -2.36 10.47
C GLU A 600 -7.36 -2.98 11.74
N LYS A 601 -7.29 -4.32 11.83
CA LYS A 601 -6.67 -5.02 12.97
C LYS A 601 -5.22 -4.58 13.18
N PHE A 602 -4.45 -4.51 12.09
CA PHE A 602 -3.06 -4.08 12.13
C PHE A 602 -2.91 -2.64 12.65
N ILE A 603 -3.73 -1.70 12.14
CA ILE A 603 -3.74 -0.30 12.61
C ILE A 603 -4.09 -0.22 14.10
N ARG A 604 -5.15 -0.92 14.54
CA ARG A 604 -5.55 -0.93 15.96
C ARG A 604 -4.46 -1.54 16.85
N ALA A 605 -3.74 -2.56 16.37
CA ALA A 605 -2.60 -3.13 17.09
C ALA A 605 -1.43 -2.15 17.23
N ALA A 606 -1.08 -1.42 16.17
CA ALA A 606 -0.06 -0.37 16.23
C ALA A 606 -0.48 0.78 17.17
N GLU A 607 -1.75 1.21 17.13
CA GLU A 607 -2.29 2.22 18.04
C GLU A 607 -2.27 1.76 19.50
N GLN A 608 -2.55 0.48 19.76
CA GLN A 608 -2.50 -0.12 21.09
C GLN A 608 -1.06 -0.24 21.62
N ALA A 609 -0.13 -0.70 20.78
CA ALA A 609 1.30 -0.73 21.09
C ALA A 609 1.81 0.67 21.47
N ARG A 610 1.38 1.69 20.73
CA ARG A 610 1.68 3.10 21.01
C ARG A 610 1.15 3.56 22.37
N ARG A 611 -0.12 3.28 22.68
CA ARG A 611 -0.78 3.74 23.90
C ARG A 611 -0.20 3.09 25.16
N LYS A 612 0.13 1.81 25.07
CA LYS A 612 0.68 1.01 26.18
C LYS A 612 2.21 1.03 26.26
N HIS A 613 2.86 1.78 25.38
CA HIS A 613 4.31 1.87 25.33
C HIS A 613 5.02 0.52 25.17
N MET A 614 4.53 -0.34 24.28
CA MET A 614 5.11 -1.66 24.01
C MET A 614 5.82 -1.71 22.65
N PRO A 615 6.85 -2.55 22.47
CA PRO A 615 7.35 -2.93 21.16
C PRO A 615 6.25 -3.59 20.33
N PHE A 616 6.28 -3.36 19.01
CA PHE A 616 5.32 -3.88 18.05
C PHE A 616 6.01 -4.86 17.10
N LEU A 617 5.48 -6.08 17.03
CA LEU A 617 5.99 -7.16 16.20
C LEU A 617 4.95 -7.54 15.14
N ALA A 618 5.29 -7.40 13.86
CA ALA A 618 4.55 -8.04 12.79
C ALA A 618 5.14 -9.42 12.50
N TYR A 619 4.42 -10.47 12.88
CA TYR A 619 4.82 -11.85 12.61
C TYR A 619 4.12 -12.36 11.35
N VAL A 620 4.86 -12.46 10.24
CA VAL A 620 4.29 -12.84 8.95
C VAL A 620 4.46 -14.33 8.77
N HIS A 621 3.51 -15.11 9.29
CA HIS A 621 3.51 -16.55 9.06
C HIS A 621 3.43 -16.82 7.54
N GLY A 622 2.58 -16.07 6.83
CA GLY A 622 2.68 -15.91 5.37
C GLY A 622 1.69 -14.89 4.84
N THR A 623 1.97 -14.30 3.69
CA THR A 623 1.06 -13.42 2.97
C THR A 623 1.19 -13.56 1.45
N ALA A 624 0.06 -13.82 0.80
CA ALA A 624 -0.07 -13.85 -0.66
C ALA A 624 -0.22 -12.45 -1.27
N GLY A 625 -0.27 -11.39 -0.45
CA GLY A 625 -0.47 -10.02 -0.89
C GLY A 625 -1.81 -9.42 -0.51
N ILE A 626 -2.22 -8.40 -1.24
CA ILE A 626 -3.51 -7.71 -1.06
C ILE A 626 -4.65 -8.57 -1.63
N ARG A 627 -5.78 -8.63 -0.91
CA ARG A 627 -6.97 -9.36 -1.34
C ARG A 627 -7.64 -8.66 -2.52
N ILE A 628 -7.40 -9.17 -3.74
CA ILE A 628 -7.87 -8.56 -5.00
C ILE A 628 -9.40 -8.44 -5.07
N GLN A 629 -10.14 -9.36 -4.45
CA GLN A 629 -11.61 -9.40 -4.55
C GLN A 629 -12.29 -8.26 -3.76
N GLU A 630 -11.55 -7.58 -2.88
CA GLU A 630 -12.01 -6.35 -2.23
C GLU A 630 -11.72 -5.09 -3.07
N GLY A 631 -11.05 -5.25 -4.22
CA GLY A 631 -10.65 -4.17 -5.12
C GLY A 631 -9.78 -3.12 -4.41
N THR A 632 -10.05 -1.86 -4.70
CA THR A 632 -9.29 -0.72 -4.16
C THR A 632 -9.35 -0.63 -2.61
N ASN A 633 -10.33 -1.25 -1.95
CA ASN A 633 -10.33 -1.34 -0.48
C ASN A 633 -9.09 -2.04 0.08
N GLY A 634 -8.65 -3.11 -0.60
CA GLY A 634 -7.44 -3.81 -0.23
C GLY A 634 -6.20 -2.95 -0.50
N LEU A 635 -6.14 -2.30 -1.67
CA LEU A 635 -5.00 -1.48 -2.08
C LEU A 635 -4.72 -0.36 -1.07
N LEU A 636 -5.78 0.33 -0.63
CA LEU A 636 -5.67 1.43 0.32
C LEU A 636 -5.20 1.00 1.72
N GLN A 637 -5.12 -0.30 2.02
CA GLN A 637 -4.49 -0.74 3.27
C GLN A 637 -3.00 -0.46 3.29
N MET A 638 -2.34 -0.37 2.12
CA MET A 638 -0.92 -0.01 2.01
C MET A 638 -0.61 1.35 2.66
N PRO A 639 -1.19 2.48 2.20
CA PRO A 639 -0.98 3.78 2.85
C PRO A 639 -1.58 3.84 4.27
N ARG A 640 -2.75 3.22 4.53
CA ARG A 640 -3.41 3.25 5.84
C ARG A 640 -2.54 2.65 6.95
N CYS A 641 -2.01 1.44 6.72
CA CYS A 641 -1.17 0.76 7.70
C CYS A 641 0.19 1.47 7.82
N THR A 642 0.77 1.95 6.72
CA THR A 642 2.06 2.66 6.73
C THR A 642 2.00 3.96 7.53
N LEU A 643 0.89 4.71 7.44
CA LEU A 643 0.64 5.90 8.27
C LEU A 643 0.57 5.55 9.77
N ALA A 644 -0.06 4.43 10.13
CA ALA A 644 -0.12 3.98 11.52
C ALA A 644 1.27 3.57 12.05
N VAL A 645 2.04 2.82 11.25
CA VAL A 645 3.43 2.45 11.58
C VAL A 645 4.30 3.68 11.76
N ARG A 646 4.23 4.65 10.84
CA ARG A 646 4.99 5.89 10.95
C ARG A 646 4.70 6.63 12.25
N ARG A 647 3.42 6.80 12.61
CA ARG A 647 3.04 7.45 13.87
C ARG A 647 3.51 6.69 15.11
N TYR A 648 3.52 5.36 15.04
CA TYR A 648 4.07 4.51 16.10
C TYR A 648 5.59 4.72 16.23
N LEU A 649 6.34 4.69 15.13
CA LEU A 649 7.78 4.95 15.12
C LEU A 649 8.14 6.37 15.59
N GLU A 650 7.44 7.40 15.08
CA GLU A 650 7.64 8.80 15.49
C GLU A 650 7.35 9.04 16.97
N SER A 651 6.53 8.21 17.61
CA SER A 651 6.30 8.28 19.05
C SER A 651 7.42 7.67 19.90
N GLY A 652 8.40 7.00 19.29
CA GLY A 652 9.51 6.33 19.98
C GLY A 652 9.29 4.83 20.23
N GLY A 653 8.47 4.17 19.40
CA GLY A 653 8.23 2.72 19.47
C GLY A 653 9.24 1.89 18.66
N LEU A 654 9.45 0.62 19.04
CA LEU A 654 10.25 -0.35 18.27
C LEU A 654 9.34 -1.23 17.41
N TYR A 655 9.50 -1.15 16.09
CA TYR A 655 8.74 -1.98 15.14
C TYR A 655 9.63 -3.02 14.46
N LEU A 656 9.33 -4.30 14.66
CA LEU A 656 10.05 -5.44 14.09
C LEU A 656 9.14 -6.24 13.15
N VAL A 657 9.70 -6.77 12.07
CA VAL A 657 8.99 -7.68 11.14
C VAL A 657 9.76 -8.98 11.02
N VAL A 658 9.06 -10.11 11.11
CA VAL A 658 9.64 -11.44 10.88
C VAL A 658 8.85 -12.18 9.81
N TYR A 659 9.51 -12.57 8.73
CA TYR A 659 8.94 -13.35 7.64
C TYR A 659 9.25 -14.85 7.81
N ASP A 660 8.23 -15.70 7.75
CA ASP A 660 8.38 -17.14 8.00
C ASP A 660 8.29 -17.99 6.72
N THR A 661 7.15 -17.94 6.03
CA THR A 661 6.94 -18.70 4.79
C THR A 661 6.99 -17.78 3.56
N ASN A 662 5.97 -17.80 2.73
CA ASN A 662 5.85 -16.97 1.53
C ASN A 662 5.28 -15.61 1.89
N SER A 663 5.97 -14.53 1.52
CA SER A 663 5.56 -13.15 1.77
C SER A 663 5.72 -12.33 0.50
N TYR A 664 4.61 -11.93 -0.12
CA TYR A 664 4.60 -11.25 -1.41
C TYR A 664 3.80 -9.94 -1.42
N ALA A 665 4.07 -9.09 -2.41
CA ALA A 665 3.22 -7.98 -2.87
C ALA A 665 2.97 -6.85 -1.86
N GLY A 666 1.77 -6.26 -1.92
CA GLY A 666 1.47 -4.97 -1.29
C GLY A 666 1.85 -4.84 0.19
N PRO A 667 1.66 -5.86 1.07
CA PRO A 667 2.12 -5.79 2.46
C PRO A 667 3.64 -5.58 2.57
N VAL A 668 4.44 -6.34 1.81
CA VAL A 668 5.91 -6.19 1.72
C VAL A 668 6.25 -4.83 1.11
N ALA A 669 5.48 -4.38 0.12
CA ALA A 669 5.66 -3.08 -0.53
C ALA A 669 5.14 -1.87 0.28
N SER A 670 4.77 -2.04 1.54
CA SER A 670 4.22 -0.96 2.37
C SER A 670 4.58 -1.10 3.85
N PHE A 671 3.63 -1.50 4.69
CA PHE A 671 3.75 -1.46 6.16
C PHE A 671 4.66 -2.54 6.74
N LEU A 672 4.92 -3.65 6.01
CA LEU A 672 5.94 -4.63 6.41
C LEU A 672 7.32 -4.14 5.96
N GLY A 673 7.46 -3.71 4.70
CA GLY A 673 8.73 -3.25 4.14
C GLY A 673 9.25 -1.92 4.68
N CYS A 674 8.42 -1.13 5.36
CA CYS A 674 8.84 0.12 5.99
C CYS A 674 9.44 -0.07 7.40
N SER A 675 9.46 -1.31 7.92
CA SER A 675 10.13 -1.59 9.19
C SER A 675 11.64 -1.34 9.07
N PRO A 676 12.25 -0.66 10.05
CA PRO A 676 13.70 -0.53 10.12
C PRO A 676 14.42 -1.87 10.31
N TYR A 677 13.77 -2.86 10.91
CA TYR A 677 14.36 -4.15 11.26
C TYR A 677 13.45 -5.30 10.79
N GLN A 678 13.87 -5.93 9.70
CA GLN A 678 13.19 -7.01 9.02
C GLN A 678 14.07 -8.26 9.03
N PHE A 679 13.52 -9.35 9.53
CA PHE A 679 14.19 -10.64 9.60
C PHE A 679 13.39 -11.70 8.86
N ALA A 680 14.06 -12.74 8.39
CA ALA A 680 13.42 -13.84 7.71
C ALA A 680 13.85 -15.18 8.31
N ILE A 681 12.96 -16.16 8.34
CA ILE A 681 13.34 -17.54 8.57
C ILE A 681 14.02 -18.06 7.29
N ARG A 682 14.99 -18.95 7.44
CA ARG A 682 15.82 -19.45 6.33
C ARG A 682 15.03 -19.99 5.13
N SER A 683 13.87 -20.62 5.34
CA SER A 683 12.99 -21.10 4.24
C SER A 683 12.06 -20.05 3.66
N ALA A 684 12.03 -18.82 4.19
CA ALA A 684 11.09 -17.81 3.75
C ALA A 684 11.36 -17.41 2.30
N ASN A 685 10.28 -17.16 1.56
CA ASN A 685 10.35 -16.52 0.26
C ASN A 685 9.77 -15.11 0.36
N ILE A 686 10.53 -14.11 -0.10
CA ILE A 686 10.18 -12.70 0.00
C ILE A 686 10.33 -12.08 -1.39
N GLY A 687 9.31 -11.33 -1.82
CA GLY A 687 9.35 -10.59 -3.08
C GLY A 687 8.19 -9.62 -3.25
N PHE A 688 8.31 -8.74 -4.23
CA PHE A 688 7.25 -7.88 -4.70
C PHE A 688 6.16 -8.65 -5.45
N ALA A 689 6.50 -9.63 -6.28
CA ALA A 689 5.49 -10.38 -7.05
C ALA A 689 5.80 -11.88 -7.05
N GLY A 690 4.74 -12.70 -7.03
CA GLY A 690 4.92 -14.14 -7.17
C GLY A 690 5.41 -14.52 -8.58
N PRO A 691 6.07 -15.68 -8.76
CA PRO A 691 6.60 -16.12 -10.05
C PRO A 691 5.61 -16.08 -11.21
N GLY A 692 4.36 -16.52 -10.97
CA GLY A 692 3.32 -16.51 -12.00
C GLY A 692 2.90 -15.10 -12.45
N VAL A 693 2.90 -14.14 -11.52
CA VAL A 693 2.58 -12.74 -11.83
C VAL A 693 3.71 -12.10 -12.62
N ILE A 694 4.96 -12.38 -12.28
CA ILE A 694 6.13 -11.88 -13.02
C ILE A 694 6.10 -12.38 -14.46
N ARG A 695 5.84 -13.67 -14.67
CA ARG A 695 5.75 -14.26 -16.01
C ARG A 695 4.63 -13.64 -16.85
N GLU A 696 3.44 -13.42 -16.29
CA GLU A 696 2.33 -12.80 -17.02
C GLU A 696 2.63 -11.35 -17.39
N THR A 697 3.26 -10.58 -16.50
CA THR A 697 3.55 -9.16 -16.74
C THR A 697 4.75 -8.96 -17.67
N THR A 698 5.81 -9.75 -17.51
CA THR A 698 7.10 -9.53 -18.20
C THR A 698 7.34 -10.47 -19.37
N GLY A 699 6.61 -11.58 -19.45
CA GLY A 699 6.87 -12.67 -20.40
C GLY A 699 8.12 -13.50 -20.07
N MET A 700 8.85 -13.20 -18.99
CA MET A 700 10.10 -13.87 -18.62
C MET A 700 9.90 -14.90 -17.51
N ASP A 701 10.61 -16.02 -17.62
CA ASP A 701 10.69 -17.02 -16.56
C ASP A 701 11.79 -16.68 -15.56
N ILE A 702 11.46 -16.70 -14.27
CA ILE A 702 12.41 -16.40 -13.20
C ILE A 702 13.08 -17.66 -12.63
N PRO A 703 14.34 -17.57 -12.16
CA PRO A 703 15.01 -18.68 -11.50
C PRO A 703 14.26 -19.16 -10.24
N PRO A 704 14.33 -20.46 -9.88
CA PRO A 704 13.59 -21.01 -8.74
C PRO A 704 14.02 -20.44 -7.38
N ASN A 705 15.25 -19.92 -7.28
CA ASN A 705 15.79 -19.34 -6.05
C ASN A 705 15.54 -17.82 -5.94
N TYR A 706 14.89 -17.19 -6.92
CA TYR A 706 14.82 -15.73 -7.06
C TYR A 706 14.25 -15.02 -5.83
N HIS A 707 13.33 -15.67 -5.10
CA HIS A 707 12.67 -15.12 -3.91
C HIS A 707 13.20 -15.65 -2.58
N LYS A 708 14.20 -16.54 -2.57
CA LYS A 708 14.69 -17.13 -1.31
C LYS A 708 15.25 -16.05 -0.38
N SER A 709 15.06 -16.24 0.92
CA SER A 709 15.55 -15.34 1.98
C SER A 709 17.01 -14.91 1.80
N PHE A 710 17.90 -15.81 1.37
CA PHE A 710 19.30 -15.50 1.08
C PHE A 710 19.50 -14.49 -0.05
N GLN A 711 18.68 -14.55 -1.11
CA GLN A 711 18.71 -13.57 -2.19
C GLN A 711 18.14 -12.22 -1.73
N ALA A 712 17.09 -12.25 -0.89
CA ALA A 712 16.58 -11.03 -0.26
C ALA A 712 17.65 -10.38 0.64
N LEU A 713 18.43 -11.17 1.38
CA LEU A 713 19.53 -10.66 2.20
C LEU A 713 20.68 -10.12 1.35
N SER A 714 21.10 -10.82 0.29
CA SER A 714 22.21 -10.37 -0.58
C SER A 714 21.87 -9.07 -1.31
N ARG A 715 20.58 -8.84 -1.60
CA ARG A 715 20.07 -7.59 -2.17
C ARG A 715 19.79 -6.52 -1.12
N GLY A 716 19.98 -6.78 0.19
CA GLY A 716 19.72 -5.80 1.24
C GLY A 716 18.23 -5.49 1.50
N HIS A 717 17.32 -6.41 1.15
CA HIS A 717 15.88 -6.27 1.40
C HIS A 717 15.50 -6.56 2.86
N ILE A 718 16.30 -7.37 3.54
CA ILE A 718 16.14 -7.76 4.95
C ILE A 718 17.48 -7.59 5.67
N GLN A 719 17.44 -7.48 7.00
CA GLN A 719 18.64 -7.28 7.84
C GLN A 719 19.27 -8.59 8.31
N GLY A 720 18.52 -9.69 8.35
CA GLY A 720 19.08 -10.96 8.80
C GLY A 720 18.18 -12.17 8.55
N ILE A 721 18.81 -13.34 8.61
CA ILE A 721 18.13 -14.63 8.47
C ILE A 721 18.32 -15.42 9.76
N TRP A 722 17.24 -15.98 10.29
CA TRP A 722 17.22 -16.74 11.53
C TRP A 722 16.86 -18.21 11.28
N ASP A 723 17.39 -19.08 12.13
CA ASP A 723 16.87 -20.44 12.29
C ASP A 723 15.61 -20.39 13.17
N ARG A 724 14.55 -21.09 12.77
CA ARG A 724 13.32 -21.27 13.55
C ARG A 724 13.60 -21.72 15.00
N ARG A 725 14.60 -22.57 15.23
CA ARG A 725 14.96 -23.08 16.57
C ARG A 725 15.42 -21.95 17.51
N GLU A 726 16.01 -20.90 16.95
CA GLU A 726 16.58 -19.78 17.70
C GLU A 726 15.69 -18.55 17.74
N ILE A 727 14.54 -18.58 17.06
CA ILE A 727 13.69 -17.40 16.85
C ILE A 727 13.30 -16.69 18.16
N ARG A 728 13.02 -17.45 19.21
CA ARG A 728 12.68 -16.93 20.55
C ARG A 728 13.85 -16.18 21.18
N ASN A 729 15.07 -16.71 21.02
CA ASN A 729 16.28 -16.08 21.54
C ASN A 729 16.65 -14.85 20.72
N ASN A 730 16.54 -14.94 19.40
CA ASN A 730 16.85 -13.85 18.48
C ASN A 730 15.87 -12.69 18.63
N LEU A 731 14.58 -12.96 18.81
CA LEU A 731 13.58 -11.93 19.12
C LEU A 731 13.87 -11.23 20.44
N HIS A 732 14.18 -11.99 21.50
CA HIS A 732 14.55 -11.38 22.77
C HIS A 732 15.82 -10.53 22.65
N HIS A 733 16.84 -11.03 21.96
CA HIS A 733 18.08 -10.30 21.73
C HIS A 733 17.82 -9.03 20.91
N ALA A 734 17.00 -9.09 19.86
CA ALA A 734 16.59 -7.94 19.07
C ALA A 734 15.87 -6.89 19.92
N LEU A 735 14.92 -7.30 20.77
CA LEU A 735 14.23 -6.39 21.69
C LEU A 735 15.19 -5.72 22.70
N MET A 736 16.22 -6.43 23.15
CA MET A 736 17.19 -5.89 24.11
C MET A 736 18.26 -5.01 23.47
N THR A 737 18.63 -5.26 22.21
CA THR A 737 19.77 -4.58 21.56
C THR A 737 19.35 -3.54 20.54
N MET A 738 18.22 -3.72 19.85
CA MET A 738 17.80 -2.83 18.77
C MET A 738 17.04 -1.63 19.31
N GLY A 739 17.41 -0.46 18.77
CA GLY A 739 16.86 0.83 19.20
C GLY A 739 17.68 1.53 20.27
N GLY A 740 17.47 2.84 20.39
CA GLY A 740 18.17 3.68 21.39
C GLY A 740 17.53 3.59 22.78
N GLU A 741 18.23 4.13 23.77
CA GLU A 741 17.75 4.26 25.15
C GLU A 741 16.47 5.09 25.26
N PHE A 742 16.22 5.97 24.29
CA PHE A 742 15.04 6.83 24.24
C PHE A 742 13.75 6.14 23.75
N LEU A 743 13.79 4.85 23.41
CA LEU A 743 12.57 4.11 23.08
C LEU A 743 11.75 3.88 24.34
N TYR A 744 10.49 4.28 24.34
CA TYR A 744 9.69 4.38 25.57
C TYR A 744 9.34 3.05 26.26
N TYR A 745 9.65 1.91 25.64
CA TYR A 745 9.36 0.60 26.22
C TYR A 745 10.53 0.10 27.08
N ARG A 746 11.70 0.70 26.91
CA ARG A 746 12.83 0.61 27.84
C ARG A 746 12.60 1.61 28.97
#